data_AF-A0A815NYL2-F1
#
_entry.id   AF-A0A815NYL2-F1
#
_cell.length_a   1.000
_cell.length_b   1.000
_cell.length_c   1.000
_cell.angle_alpha   90.00
_cell.angle_beta   90.00
_cell.angle_gamma   90.00
#
_symmetry.space_group_name_H-M   'P 1'
#
loop_
_entity.id
_entity.type
_entity.pdbx_description
1 polymer ?
#
loop_
_entity_poly.entity_id
_entity_poly.type
_entity_poly.pdbx_seq_one_letter_code
_entity_poly.pdbx_strand_id
1 'polypeptide(L)'
;MLFFLFLHFKHQYQIKQSVCKFLLDGFFSFDEDIRVPVQQYPSDNELSLISSREVYVSNSKYIEKFLSIPLVPFDIGQNEFIQILKHHKRIQDINNEIILEKIRESIFLYDELIELLHWLCTTIFQNKSYINEILSEICYRETYQSSIIQLENIQFYNTLNLSSLLPLPSNVLPSNIVNHISQQDLQRKLSLSKLSIKTLIQFYLVDNQHYLFENEITSKILLHFLSQHWIQFNSNESNHIKTILSKLKCISTNQGMKLPQESYIPSSNISENLPIISSDDNEEYPLSIEFLKSIGCRTMHFPTTTYSSNFIKSADNNETLQNFIQDLLKQRKTMSDTDLNSLKNNSCLIGTTLEYYGEIKRKYKGNELHFPLVAKELQWKELLIIDWIDINPISEEYFFLKELGVKEAPDLQDLLFRIAQEHYRGSRIKSDYKLPHSLIYFAENFRKYYLKVWQNNQIRTSFLPSSPPEINQSAEIILTTPQSVFKESNPLCPSLLPDIIQCFSHCFDISLLGIKLRPDLETAFNILMDKRYEMLTVESAPIYFAYLNKLDGLNKTFIEKVSYKSFIPHSSSSYSKPSQVFIRSETLTSSSDDETATCGLIDYIDYGPEANSFLFSIGVVSYPSAENLIELLIERQSSYFSQTNENTDEMIRAKLRVYTNCLKQLASISNIKQKFQQEPLKSRLINKPWCLGYQIIKHENGNNEKVFQIAKPNDIYLDDDHQSAIDLQPLCAPDEADLIKLYETFGAKWLSESVKRTLIHTGLIFTTERSKQLYDLIDHRLDMLFVNKRGEYLENIDEKRLDLLRKNFSVYESEGIQCEITFQYRTITLDKSTNCSSCVLEYDKNQVNLYIHKDLPTLDYIDIASELIRFIHKKPLESLVHSISDKLSSPLETLKRRGIPVDRFLKQKQQQQQQPIKLVLRNEQHQFSKFDDYYQQSIEKSSNEYFQSLKEYSSPIEKYSSNIERNCIDDFREHQSLNKIDINQMLKTSRSYFQNEFHQSECSRQENNNLCEYVPSSNMIRHETLFHNIPLYIDENVRITNTMIKQGKQLAYLLSSLATHVFHISQSVIHLFRDINSARVAFNTNGALFFNLRYFEQVFAKDLEFSLENNSTIRTIINFYFLIFCHELTHNIHLSHDLNFIHCFESVIVKFMDEKELFLSKFSFRYY
;
A
#
# COMPACT_ATOMS: atom_id res chain seq x y z
N MET A 1 13.12 -60.26 33.45
CA MET A 1 13.47 -61.69 33.69
C MET A 1 14.93 -61.85 34.13
N LEU A 2 15.92 -61.31 33.40
CA LEU A 2 17.34 -61.28 33.80
C LEU A 2 17.61 -60.57 35.15
N PHE A 3 16.89 -59.49 35.45
CA PHE A 3 17.01 -58.78 36.73
C PHE A 3 16.45 -59.58 37.93
N PHE A 4 15.37 -60.34 37.74
CA PHE A 4 14.84 -61.25 38.77
C PHE A 4 15.77 -62.45 39.01
N LEU A 5 16.43 -62.96 37.96
CA LEU A 5 17.53 -63.91 38.10
C LEU A 5 18.69 -63.30 38.88
N PHE A 6 19.08 -62.04 38.62
CA PHE A 6 20.12 -61.34 39.37
C PHE A 6 19.82 -61.22 40.88
N LEU A 7 18.61 -60.80 41.27
CA LEU A 7 18.19 -60.72 42.68
C LEU A 7 18.12 -62.11 43.34
N HIS A 8 17.62 -63.11 42.63
CA HIS A 8 17.53 -64.49 43.12
C HIS A 8 18.91 -65.15 43.26
N PHE A 9 19.85 -64.86 42.36
CA PHE A 9 21.22 -65.37 42.42
C PHE A 9 22.06 -64.66 43.49
N LYS A 10 21.93 -63.34 43.67
CA LYS A 10 22.63 -62.57 44.71
C LYS A 10 22.27 -63.04 46.12
N HIS A 11 21.02 -63.46 46.35
CA HIS A 11 20.56 -63.93 47.67
C HIS A 11 20.82 -65.42 47.96
N GLN A 12 20.87 -66.31 46.95
CA GLN A 12 21.01 -67.76 47.20
C GLN A 12 22.39 -68.37 46.89
N TYR A 13 23.17 -67.82 45.96
CA TYR A 13 24.43 -68.42 45.54
C TYR A 13 25.49 -67.31 45.50
N GLN A 14 26.42 -67.29 46.46
CA GLN A 14 27.52 -66.31 46.53
C GLN A 14 28.37 -66.34 45.25
N ILE A 15 27.95 -65.58 44.24
CA ILE A 15 28.61 -65.46 42.94
C ILE A 15 29.60 -64.29 43.00
N LYS A 16 30.75 -64.44 42.32
CA LYS A 16 31.80 -63.42 42.24
C LYS A 16 31.26 -62.08 41.73
N GLN A 17 31.64 -61.00 42.41
CA GLN A 17 31.22 -59.60 42.16
C GLN A 17 31.40 -59.15 40.70
N SER A 18 32.39 -59.71 39.99
CA SER A 18 32.64 -59.44 38.56
C SER A 18 31.54 -59.98 37.65
N VAL A 19 30.93 -61.13 37.98
CA VAL A 19 29.82 -61.72 37.21
C VAL A 19 28.53 -60.94 37.48
N CYS A 20 28.31 -60.51 38.72
CA CYS A 20 27.22 -59.60 39.07
C CYS A 20 27.33 -58.26 38.33
N LYS A 21 28.54 -57.69 38.24
CA LYS A 21 28.79 -56.46 37.49
C LYS A 21 28.57 -56.64 35.99
N PHE A 22 29.03 -57.75 35.41
CA PHE A 22 28.80 -58.08 34.00
C PHE A 22 27.30 -58.27 33.68
N LEU A 23 26.53 -58.90 34.58
CA LEU A 23 25.08 -59.06 34.41
C LEU A 23 24.32 -57.73 34.56
N LEU A 24 24.77 -56.84 35.46
CA LEU A 24 24.20 -55.49 35.61
C LEU A 24 24.54 -54.59 34.41
N ASP A 25 25.80 -54.57 33.99
CA ASP A 25 26.25 -53.80 32.81
C ASP A 25 25.54 -54.33 31.54
N GLY A 26 25.37 -55.65 31.43
CA GLY A 26 24.56 -56.27 30.38
C GLY A 26 23.07 -55.91 30.46
N PHE A 27 22.47 -55.89 31.65
CA PHE A 27 21.06 -55.50 31.81
C PHE A 27 20.84 -54.04 31.37
N PHE A 28 21.72 -53.12 31.76
CA PHE A 28 21.62 -51.70 31.40
C PHE A 28 22.13 -51.37 29.98
N SER A 29 22.76 -52.31 29.27
CA SER A 29 23.16 -52.15 27.87
C SER A 29 22.10 -52.64 26.87
N PHE A 30 21.18 -53.51 27.29
CA PHE A 30 20.20 -54.15 26.40
C PHE A 30 18.80 -53.51 26.43
N ASP A 31 18.45 -52.76 27.48
CA ASP A 31 17.14 -52.13 27.62
C ASP A 31 17.33 -50.63 27.88
N GLU A 32 16.94 -49.79 26.90
CA GLU A 32 17.01 -48.33 27.05
C GLU A 32 15.83 -47.75 27.85
N ASP A 33 14.71 -48.49 27.95
CA ASP A 33 13.43 -48.02 28.50
C ASP A 33 13.00 -48.79 29.76
N ILE A 34 13.81 -48.70 30.82
CA ILE A 34 13.44 -49.24 32.14
C ILE A 34 12.30 -48.40 32.71
N ARG A 35 11.13 -49.00 32.94
CA ARG A 35 9.98 -48.29 33.51
C ARG A 35 9.91 -48.41 35.04
N VAL A 36 9.60 -47.30 35.70
CA VAL A 36 9.56 -47.14 37.17
C VAL A 36 8.18 -46.65 37.59
N PRO A 37 7.62 -47.15 38.71
CA PRO A 37 6.36 -46.66 39.23
C PRO A 37 6.50 -45.23 39.73
N VAL A 38 5.67 -44.34 39.21
CA VAL A 38 5.65 -42.92 39.54
C VAL A 38 4.24 -42.39 39.70
N GLN A 39 4.12 -41.44 40.62
CA GLN A 39 2.97 -40.58 40.78
C GLN A 39 3.20 -39.35 39.90
N GLN A 40 2.29 -39.08 38.96
CA GLN A 40 2.42 -37.93 38.05
C GLN A 40 1.70 -36.71 38.62
N TYR A 41 0.54 -36.94 39.24
CA TYR A 41 -0.28 -35.90 39.85
C TYR A 41 -0.51 -36.19 41.34
N PRO A 42 -0.62 -35.16 42.20
CA PRO A 42 -0.92 -35.32 43.62
C PRO A 42 -2.21 -36.11 43.91
N SER A 43 -3.18 -36.05 42.99
CA SER A 43 -4.48 -36.71 43.08
C SER A 43 -4.52 -38.14 42.54
N ASP A 44 -3.41 -38.66 41.97
CA ASP A 44 -3.35 -40.01 41.43
C ASP A 44 -3.36 -41.05 42.57
N ASN A 45 -4.41 -41.88 42.61
CA ASN A 45 -4.48 -43.01 43.54
C ASN A 45 -3.72 -44.25 43.03
N GLU A 46 -3.37 -44.29 41.74
CA GLU A 46 -2.67 -45.41 41.09
C GLU A 46 -1.33 -44.94 40.50
N LEU A 47 -0.29 -45.78 40.64
CA LEU A 47 1.05 -45.45 40.14
C LEU A 47 1.19 -45.82 38.66
N SER A 48 1.68 -44.88 37.86
CA SER A 48 1.97 -45.08 36.44
C SER A 48 3.40 -45.60 36.22
N LEU A 49 3.64 -46.36 35.15
CA LEU A 49 4.99 -46.88 34.82
C LEU A 49 5.62 -46.03 33.71
N ILE A 50 6.58 -45.17 34.05
CA ILE A 50 7.29 -44.26 33.12
C ILE A 50 8.76 -44.62 32.98
N SER A 51 9.37 -44.34 31.82
CA SER A 51 10.80 -44.55 31.59
C SER A 51 11.65 -43.80 32.61
N SER A 52 12.60 -44.51 33.23
CA SER A 52 13.48 -44.04 34.30
C SER A 52 14.22 -42.73 33.99
N ARG A 53 14.51 -42.45 32.71
CA ARG A 53 15.17 -41.22 32.26
C ARG A 53 14.33 -39.96 32.46
N GLU A 54 13.01 -40.10 32.50
CA GLU A 54 12.04 -38.98 32.58
C GLU A 54 11.48 -38.80 34.00
N VAL A 55 12.03 -39.54 34.98
CA VAL A 55 11.51 -39.64 36.34
C VAL A 55 12.44 -39.00 37.35
N TYR A 56 11.87 -38.39 38.39
CA TYR A 56 12.61 -37.80 39.51
C TYR A 56 12.36 -38.56 40.82
N VAL A 57 13.35 -38.57 41.71
CA VAL A 57 13.21 -39.11 43.08
C VAL A 57 12.84 -37.98 44.05
N SER A 58 11.73 -38.17 44.77
CA SER A 58 11.26 -37.24 45.81
C SER A 58 12.22 -37.18 47.00
N ASN A 59 12.52 -35.96 47.48
CA ASN A 59 13.38 -35.73 48.66
C ASN A 59 12.58 -35.58 49.98
N SER A 60 11.24 -35.43 49.90
CA SER A 60 10.38 -35.25 51.07
C SER A 60 8.95 -35.70 50.80
N LYS A 61 8.26 -36.21 51.82
CA LYS A 61 6.87 -36.67 51.72
C LYS A 61 5.86 -35.58 51.34
N TYR A 62 6.21 -34.31 51.52
CA TYR A 62 5.32 -33.19 51.21
C TYR A 62 5.30 -32.87 49.71
N ILE A 63 6.41 -33.07 49.00
CA ILE A 63 6.54 -32.74 47.57
C ILE A 63 5.57 -33.53 46.70
N GLU A 64 5.33 -34.80 47.03
CA GLU A 64 4.36 -35.66 46.35
C GLU A 64 2.93 -35.11 46.35
N LYS A 65 2.60 -34.28 47.34
CA LYS A 65 1.24 -33.79 47.54
C LYS A 65 0.92 -32.49 46.80
N PHE A 66 1.90 -31.84 46.17
CA PHE A 66 1.65 -30.58 45.46
C PHE A 66 2.34 -30.47 44.09
N LEU A 67 3.43 -31.22 43.82
CA LEU A 67 4.12 -31.14 42.52
C LEU A 67 3.60 -32.18 41.53
N SER A 68 3.11 -31.69 40.38
CA SER A 68 2.67 -32.53 39.26
C SER A 68 3.84 -32.88 38.31
N ILE A 69 4.75 -33.72 38.80
CA ILE A 69 5.92 -34.21 38.05
C ILE A 69 5.95 -35.73 38.23
N PRO A 70 6.39 -36.52 37.23
CA PRO A 70 6.63 -37.95 37.40
C PRO A 70 7.65 -38.23 38.51
N LEU A 71 7.15 -38.38 39.73
CA LEU A 71 7.91 -38.55 40.94
C LEU A 71 7.75 -39.97 41.44
N VAL A 72 8.89 -40.59 41.78
CA VAL A 72 8.85 -41.82 42.57
C VAL A 72 8.38 -41.45 43.97
N PRO A 73 7.29 -42.05 44.48
CA PRO A 73 6.83 -41.83 45.85
C PRO A 73 7.97 -42.08 46.84
N PHE A 74 8.10 -41.23 47.86
CA PHE A 74 9.25 -41.21 48.77
C PHE A 74 9.51 -42.58 49.42
N ASP A 75 8.45 -43.30 49.78
CA ASP A 75 8.55 -44.63 50.40
C ASP A 75 9.09 -45.69 49.39
N ILE A 76 8.81 -45.54 48.08
CA ILE A 76 9.33 -46.42 47.02
C ILE A 76 10.75 -46.00 46.61
N GLY A 77 11.06 -44.70 46.62
CA GLY A 77 12.38 -44.15 46.32
C GLY A 77 13.50 -44.68 47.22
N GLN A 78 13.16 -45.17 48.42
CA GLN A 78 14.11 -45.77 49.35
C GLN A 78 14.51 -47.22 48.99
N ASN A 79 13.84 -47.86 48.03
CA ASN A 79 14.11 -49.24 47.62
C ASN A 79 15.49 -49.39 46.94
N GLU A 80 16.21 -50.49 47.21
CA GLU A 80 17.57 -50.74 46.69
C GLU A 80 17.64 -50.63 45.16
N PHE A 81 16.58 -51.02 44.44
CA PHE A 81 16.53 -50.94 42.98
C PHE A 81 16.62 -49.49 42.47
N ILE A 82 15.93 -48.56 43.10
CA ILE A 82 15.90 -47.14 42.69
C ILE A 82 17.22 -46.45 43.08
N GLN A 83 17.84 -46.87 44.20
CA GLN A 83 19.18 -46.42 44.56
C GLN A 83 20.24 -46.88 43.54
N ILE A 84 20.13 -48.10 43.00
CA ILE A 84 21.01 -48.58 41.92
C ILE A 84 20.81 -47.76 40.64
N LEU A 85 19.55 -47.46 40.26
CA LEU A 85 19.25 -46.62 39.11
C LEU A 85 19.82 -45.20 39.24
N LYS A 86 19.75 -44.63 40.46
CA LYS A 86 20.37 -43.35 40.81
C LYS A 86 21.90 -43.40 40.70
N HIS A 87 22.55 -44.46 41.21
CA HIS A 87 24.00 -44.64 41.10
C HIS A 87 24.48 -44.72 39.64
N HIS A 88 23.70 -45.36 38.77
CA HIS A 88 23.99 -45.46 37.33
C HIS A 88 23.53 -44.23 36.51
N LYS A 89 23.11 -43.12 37.16
CA LYS A 89 22.60 -41.88 36.54
C LYS A 89 21.44 -42.11 35.54
N ARG A 90 20.62 -43.14 35.78
CA ARG A 90 19.44 -43.45 34.95
C ARG A 90 18.17 -42.78 35.46
N ILE A 91 18.14 -42.31 36.71
CA ILE A 91 17.09 -41.50 37.33
C ILE A 91 17.77 -40.31 38.03
N GLN A 92 17.14 -39.13 38.01
CA GLN A 92 17.68 -37.90 38.63
C GLN A 92 17.00 -37.58 39.98
N ASP A 93 17.70 -36.85 40.85
CA ASP A 93 17.08 -36.24 42.04
C ASP A 93 16.36 -34.95 41.64
N ILE A 94 15.31 -34.59 42.38
CA ILE A 94 14.62 -33.31 42.15
C ILE A 94 15.54 -32.15 42.59
N ASN A 95 15.78 -31.20 41.69
CA ASN A 95 16.59 -30.00 41.96
C ASN A 95 15.69 -28.82 42.35
N ASN A 96 16.24 -27.87 43.12
CA ASN A 96 15.54 -26.66 43.55
C ASN A 96 15.09 -25.77 42.37
N GLU A 97 15.85 -25.76 41.27
CA GLU A 97 15.50 -25.04 40.03
C GLU A 97 14.28 -25.65 39.33
N ILE A 98 14.21 -26.98 39.28
CA ILE A 98 13.07 -27.73 38.70
C ILE A 98 11.80 -27.48 39.53
N ILE A 99 11.94 -27.45 40.87
CA ILE A 99 10.84 -27.11 41.77
C ILE A 99 10.34 -25.68 41.47
N LEU A 100 11.24 -24.70 41.32
CA LEU A 100 10.87 -23.32 41.01
C LEU A 100 10.18 -23.19 39.64
N GLU A 101 10.75 -23.79 38.59
CA GLU A 101 10.15 -23.79 37.25
C GLU A 101 8.74 -24.38 37.27
N LYS A 102 8.56 -25.49 38.00
CA LYS A 102 7.27 -26.15 38.07
C LYS A 102 6.25 -25.43 38.95
N ILE A 103 6.69 -24.78 40.03
CA ILE A 103 5.85 -23.88 40.83
C ILE A 103 5.32 -22.73 39.95
N ARG A 104 6.16 -22.13 39.11
CA ARG A 104 5.76 -21.05 38.17
C ARG A 104 4.73 -21.51 37.14
N GLU A 105 4.84 -22.75 36.67
CA GLU A 105 3.89 -23.33 35.70
C GLU A 105 2.58 -23.81 36.35
N SER A 106 2.59 -24.09 37.65
CA SER A 106 1.48 -24.76 38.35
C SER A 106 0.49 -23.78 39.00
N ILE A 107 -0.78 -24.20 39.01
CA ILE A 107 -1.86 -23.52 39.75
C ILE A 107 -2.29 -24.44 40.89
N PHE A 108 -1.97 -24.05 42.12
CA PHE A 108 -2.23 -24.87 43.32
C PHE A 108 -3.70 -24.84 43.75
N LEU A 109 -4.21 -25.99 44.19
CA LEU A 109 -5.49 -26.11 44.91
C LEU A 109 -5.33 -25.84 46.41
N TYR A 110 -6.45 -25.68 47.15
CA TYR A 110 -6.44 -25.35 48.59
C TYR A 110 -5.53 -26.26 49.40
N ASP A 111 -5.70 -27.56 49.25
CA ASP A 111 -4.92 -28.55 49.99
C ASP A 111 -3.45 -28.60 49.55
N GLU A 112 -3.19 -28.41 48.25
CA GLU A 112 -1.83 -28.41 47.69
C GLU A 112 -1.03 -27.19 48.15
N LEU A 113 -1.65 -26.01 48.23
CA LEU A 113 -1.03 -24.79 48.74
C LEU A 113 -0.69 -24.91 50.24
N ILE A 114 -1.57 -25.53 51.03
CA ILE A 114 -1.30 -25.78 52.46
C ILE A 114 -0.10 -26.70 52.62
N GLU A 115 -0.01 -27.78 51.83
CA GLU A 115 1.12 -28.72 51.86
C GLU A 115 2.42 -28.07 51.36
N LEU A 116 2.37 -27.20 50.34
CA LEU A 116 3.50 -26.35 49.91
C LEU A 116 4.00 -25.45 51.05
N LEU A 117 3.08 -24.75 51.74
CA LEU A 117 3.45 -23.85 52.84
C LEU A 117 3.99 -24.63 54.04
N HIS A 118 3.47 -25.83 54.33
CA HIS A 118 4.05 -26.73 55.33
C HIS A 118 5.43 -27.25 54.92
N TRP A 119 5.64 -27.56 53.65
CA TRP A 119 6.97 -27.91 53.11
C TRP A 119 7.97 -26.77 53.28
N LEU A 120 7.60 -25.53 52.95
CA LEU A 120 8.43 -24.35 53.19
C LEU A 120 8.75 -24.16 54.69
N CYS A 121 7.82 -24.54 55.58
CA CYS A 121 8.04 -24.49 57.02
C CYS A 121 8.90 -25.64 57.59
N THR A 122 9.08 -26.73 56.85
CA THR A 122 9.81 -27.94 57.29
C THR A 122 11.19 -28.08 56.65
N THR A 123 11.40 -27.52 55.46
CA THR A 123 12.70 -27.56 54.79
C THR A 123 13.77 -26.83 55.61
N ILE A 124 14.93 -27.47 55.77
CA ILE A 124 16.05 -27.03 56.61
C ILE A 124 16.79 -25.81 55.99
N PHE A 125 16.36 -25.33 54.82
CA PHE A 125 17.02 -24.25 54.10
C PHE A 125 16.91 -22.92 54.85
N GLN A 126 18.03 -22.45 55.38
CA GLN A 126 18.16 -21.13 56.02
C GLN A 126 18.16 -19.95 55.02
N ASN A 127 17.98 -20.22 53.72
CA ASN A 127 18.01 -19.21 52.66
C ASN A 127 16.66 -18.52 52.51
N LYS A 128 16.49 -17.40 53.23
CA LYS A 128 15.31 -16.53 53.13
C LYS A 128 15.04 -16.00 51.72
N SER A 129 16.07 -15.84 50.88
CA SER A 129 15.91 -15.40 49.49
C SER A 129 15.11 -16.39 48.66
N TYR A 130 15.40 -17.69 48.78
CA TYR A 130 14.72 -18.75 48.05
C TYR A 130 13.25 -18.89 48.48
N ILE A 131 12.96 -18.73 49.77
CA ILE A 131 11.58 -18.74 50.28
C ILE A 131 10.80 -17.53 49.72
N ASN A 132 11.41 -16.34 49.70
CA ASN A 132 10.77 -15.16 49.13
C ASN A 132 10.54 -15.28 47.62
N GLU A 133 11.48 -15.88 46.88
CA GLU A 133 11.34 -16.17 45.45
C GLU A 133 10.20 -17.17 45.16
N ILE A 134 9.99 -18.17 46.03
CA ILE A 134 8.84 -19.06 45.91
C ILE A 134 7.55 -18.30 46.21
N LEU A 135 7.50 -17.58 47.33
CA LEU A 135 6.29 -16.87 47.77
C LEU A 135 5.84 -15.77 46.80
N SER A 136 6.74 -15.22 45.97
CA SER A 136 6.40 -14.22 44.96
C SER A 136 5.72 -14.79 43.72
N GLU A 137 5.84 -16.09 43.47
CA GLU A 137 5.46 -16.75 42.20
C GLU A 137 4.25 -17.70 42.37
N ILE A 138 3.56 -17.68 43.52
CA ILE A 138 2.48 -18.63 43.82
C ILE A 138 1.17 -18.21 43.12
N CYS A 139 0.65 -19.10 42.27
CA CYS A 139 -0.69 -19.02 41.71
C CYS A 139 -1.61 -20.07 42.35
N TYR A 140 -2.79 -19.65 42.80
CA TYR A 140 -3.66 -20.45 43.66
C TYR A 140 -5.14 -20.35 43.28
N ARG A 141 -5.92 -21.43 43.48
CA ARG A 141 -7.39 -21.44 43.36
C ARG A 141 -8.02 -22.27 44.50
N GLU A 142 -9.10 -21.78 45.09
CA GLU A 142 -9.81 -22.47 46.19
C GLU A 142 -10.50 -23.76 45.75
N THR A 143 -11.13 -23.71 44.59
CA THR A 143 -11.73 -24.87 43.92
C THR A 143 -11.44 -24.81 42.43
N TYR A 144 -11.63 -25.91 41.71
CA TYR A 144 -11.48 -25.93 40.25
C TYR A 144 -12.35 -24.90 39.50
N GLN A 145 -13.45 -24.44 40.13
CA GLN A 145 -14.37 -23.45 39.57
C GLN A 145 -14.11 -22.02 40.05
N SER A 146 -13.21 -21.83 41.03
CA SER A 146 -12.85 -20.51 41.54
C SER A 146 -11.86 -19.78 40.63
N SER A 147 -11.89 -18.45 40.68
CA SER A 147 -10.91 -17.61 39.98
C SER A 147 -9.49 -17.87 40.48
N ILE A 148 -8.52 -17.87 39.56
CA ILE A 148 -7.10 -17.97 39.89
C ILE A 148 -6.68 -16.68 40.60
N ILE A 149 -6.10 -16.82 41.78
CA ILE A 149 -5.54 -15.74 42.59
C ILE A 149 -4.02 -15.85 42.48
N GLN A 150 -3.41 -14.84 41.87
CA GLN A 150 -1.96 -14.70 41.84
C GLN A 150 -1.51 -13.94 43.09
N LEU A 151 -0.70 -14.59 43.92
CA LEU A 151 -0.18 -14.02 45.14
C LEU A 151 1.21 -13.45 44.87
N GLU A 152 1.26 -12.16 44.52
CA GLU A 152 2.52 -11.47 44.21
C GLU A 152 3.13 -10.90 45.50
N ASN A 153 4.38 -11.27 45.79
CA ASN A 153 5.16 -10.74 46.90
C ASN A 153 4.39 -10.73 48.23
N ILE A 154 3.97 -11.91 48.69
CA ILE A 154 3.23 -12.05 49.95
C ILE A 154 4.04 -11.44 51.09
N GLN A 155 3.50 -10.38 51.71
CA GLN A 155 4.13 -9.64 52.82
C GLN A 155 3.27 -9.66 54.08
N PHE A 156 1.96 -9.80 53.91
CA PHE A 156 1.00 -9.72 54.99
C PHE A 156 0.16 -10.99 55.10
N TYR A 157 -0.39 -11.24 56.28
CA TYR A 157 -1.40 -12.27 56.49
C TYR A 157 -2.66 -11.67 57.10
N ASN A 158 -3.83 -12.11 56.62
CA ASN A 158 -5.10 -11.55 57.06
C ASN A 158 -5.57 -12.20 58.37
N THR A 159 -5.86 -11.39 59.38
CA THR A 159 -6.55 -11.78 60.62
C THR A 159 -7.87 -11.05 60.82
N LEU A 160 -8.26 -10.21 59.86
CA LEU A 160 -9.51 -9.46 59.87
C LEU A 160 -10.56 -10.38 59.24
N ASN A 161 -11.63 -10.67 59.97
CA ASN A 161 -12.77 -11.46 59.49
C ASN A 161 -13.57 -10.67 58.44
N LEU A 162 -12.94 -10.38 57.30
CA LEU A 162 -13.57 -9.74 56.15
C LEU A 162 -14.52 -10.74 55.48
N SER A 163 -15.64 -10.24 54.98
CA SER A 163 -16.55 -11.04 54.17
C SER A 163 -15.84 -11.59 52.93
N SER A 164 -16.12 -12.84 52.56
CA SER A 164 -15.55 -13.49 51.36
C SER A 164 -15.90 -12.78 50.05
N LEU A 165 -16.87 -11.87 50.08
CA LEU A 165 -17.29 -11.05 48.94
C LEU A 165 -16.31 -9.89 48.63
N LEU A 166 -15.42 -9.54 49.56
CA LEU A 166 -14.46 -8.46 49.35
C LEU A 166 -13.11 -9.02 48.87
N PRO A 167 -12.55 -8.48 47.76
CA PRO A 167 -11.24 -8.92 47.30
C PRO A 167 -10.15 -8.50 48.30
N LEU A 168 -9.21 -9.40 48.53
CA LEU A 168 -8.00 -9.13 49.30
C LEU A 168 -6.87 -8.65 48.37
N PRO A 169 -5.95 -7.80 48.84
CA PRO A 169 -4.78 -7.46 48.05
C PRO A 169 -3.91 -8.69 47.77
N SER A 170 -3.28 -8.75 46.58
CA SER A 170 -2.44 -9.87 46.12
C SER A 170 -1.23 -10.17 47.02
N ASN A 171 -0.82 -9.21 47.86
CA ASN A 171 0.29 -9.36 48.80
C ASN A 171 -0.15 -9.89 50.19
N VAL A 172 -1.42 -10.30 50.36
CA VAL A 172 -1.99 -10.77 51.63
C VAL A 172 -2.41 -12.24 51.54
N LEU A 173 -1.93 -13.06 52.48
CA LEU A 173 -2.41 -14.43 52.63
C LEU A 173 -3.86 -14.46 53.20
N PRO A 174 -4.82 -15.14 52.54
CA PRO A 174 -6.20 -15.26 53.02
C PRO A 174 -6.33 -15.93 54.39
N SER A 175 -7.29 -15.48 55.20
CA SER A 175 -7.51 -15.95 56.58
C SER A 175 -7.75 -17.45 56.67
N ASN A 176 -8.41 -18.05 55.67
CA ASN A 176 -8.68 -19.48 55.62
C ASN A 176 -7.39 -20.31 55.63
N ILE A 177 -6.38 -19.89 54.86
CA ILE A 177 -5.08 -20.57 54.77
C ILE A 177 -4.21 -20.26 55.99
N VAL A 178 -4.24 -19.01 56.47
CA VAL A 178 -3.50 -18.57 57.67
C VAL A 178 -3.83 -19.44 58.88
N ASN A 179 -5.10 -19.84 59.04
CA ASN A 179 -5.55 -20.62 60.17
C ASN A 179 -4.92 -22.03 60.26
N HIS A 180 -4.39 -22.57 59.15
CA HIS A 180 -3.75 -23.89 59.12
C HIS A 180 -2.25 -23.86 59.52
N ILE A 181 -1.65 -22.66 59.62
CA ILE A 181 -0.23 -22.49 59.93
C ILE A 181 -0.09 -21.72 61.25
N SER A 182 0.86 -22.12 62.10
CA SER A 182 1.08 -21.40 63.35
C SER A 182 1.55 -19.96 63.10
N GLN A 183 1.06 -19.00 63.89
CA GLN A 183 1.46 -17.59 63.78
C GLN A 183 2.99 -17.39 63.94
N GLN A 184 3.65 -18.28 64.69
CA GLN A 184 5.10 -18.23 64.88
C GLN A 184 5.85 -18.68 63.62
N ASP A 185 5.35 -19.68 62.89
CA ASP A 185 5.95 -20.14 61.63
C ASP A 185 5.75 -19.10 60.52
N LEU A 186 4.56 -18.48 60.43
CA LEU A 186 4.27 -17.40 59.47
C LEU A 186 5.22 -16.21 59.65
N GLN A 187 5.45 -15.77 60.89
CA GLN A 187 6.31 -14.62 61.17
C GLN A 187 7.81 -14.95 61.11
N ARG A 188 8.25 -16.12 61.60
CA ARG A 188 9.69 -16.43 61.72
C ARG A 188 10.27 -17.18 60.52
N LYS A 189 9.52 -18.12 59.94
CA LYS A 189 10.00 -18.95 58.82
C LYS A 189 9.61 -18.36 57.47
N LEU A 190 8.39 -17.85 57.33
CA LEU A 190 7.89 -17.24 56.09
C LEU A 190 8.05 -15.71 56.05
N SER A 191 8.49 -15.07 57.14
CA SER A 191 8.75 -13.61 57.23
C SER A 191 7.53 -12.71 56.95
N LEU A 192 6.30 -13.19 57.18
CA LEU A 192 5.06 -12.44 56.94
C LEU A 192 4.65 -11.59 58.15
N SER A 193 4.06 -10.42 57.90
CA SER A 193 3.59 -9.47 58.93
C SER A 193 2.06 -9.40 59.02
N LYS A 194 1.51 -8.95 60.16
CA LYS A 194 0.05 -8.85 60.35
C LYS A 194 -0.52 -7.67 59.57
N LEU A 195 -1.61 -7.87 58.80
CA LEU A 195 -2.26 -6.79 58.05
C LEU A 195 -2.88 -5.72 58.99
N SER A 196 -2.63 -4.44 58.69
CA SER A 196 -3.23 -3.31 59.41
C SER A 196 -4.50 -2.78 58.73
N ILE A 197 -5.46 -2.27 59.52
CA ILE A 197 -6.71 -1.66 59.00
C ILE A 197 -6.42 -0.51 58.04
N LYS A 198 -5.36 0.26 58.33
CA LYS A 198 -4.92 1.38 57.49
C LYS A 198 -4.46 0.93 56.10
N THR A 199 -3.63 -0.12 56.05
CA THR A 199 -3.12 -0.68 54.78
C THR A 199 -4.26 -1.24 53.93
N LEU A 200 -5.23 -1.90 54.58
CA LEU A 200 -6.41 -2.45 53.90
C LEU A 200 -7.31 -1.36 53.30
N ILE A 201 -7.57 -0.29 54.04
CA ILE A 201 -8.44 0.79 53.55
C ILE A 201 -7.75 1.58 52.44
N GLN A 202 -6.43 1.79 52.53
CA GLN A 202 -5.67 2.39 51.44
C GLN A 202 -5.79 1.57 50.15
N PHE A 203 -5.82 0.23 50.22
CA PHE A 203 -6.04 -0.62 49.06
C PHE A 203 -7.41 -0.39 48.40
N TYR A 204 -8.50 -0.39 49.19
CA TYR A 204 -9.84 -0.17 48.63
C TYR A 204 -10.02 1.25 48.07
N LEU A 205 -9.32 2.24 48.60
CA LEU A 205 -9.43 3.64 48.17
C LEU A 205 -8.63 3.98 46.90
N VAL A 206 -7.78 3.07 46.39
CA VAL A 206 -7.07 3.26 45.11
C VAL A 206 -8.07 3.24 43.95
N ASP A 207 -7.85 4.10 42.96
CA ASP A 207 -8.73 4.29 41.78
C ASP A 207 -9.16 2.99 41.09
N ASN A 208 -8.26 1.99 41.03
CA ASN A 208 -8.56 0.70 40.40
C ASN A 208 -9.60 -0.14 41.16
N GLN A 209 -9.91 0.18 42.41
CA GLN A 209 -10.84 -0.56 43.29
C GLN A 209 -12.16 0.19 43.51
N HIS A 210 -12.37 1.34 42.87
CA HIS A 210 -13.56 2.17 43.03
C HIS A 210 -14.86 1.48 42.60
N TYR A 211 -14.79 0.50 41.70
CA TYR A 211 -15.94 -0.32 41.28
C TYR A 211 -16.59 -1.09 42.45
N LEU A 212 -15.83 -1.41 43.51
CA LEU A 212 -16.37 -2.08 44.69
C LEU A 212 -17.34 -1.20 45.48
N PHE A 213 -17.16 0.12 45.41
CA PHE A 213 -18.09 1.07 46.01
C PHE A 213 -19.30 1.32 45.12
N GLU A 214 -19.24 1.05 43.81
CA GLU A 214 -20.38 1.23 42.90
C GLU A 214 -21.35 0.05 42.90
N ASN A 215 -20.92 -1.13 43.37
CA ASN A 215 -21.80 -2.29 43.52
C ASN A 215 -22.51 -2.26 44.88
N GLU A 216 -23.83 -2.48 44.87
CA GLU A 216 -24.70 -2.32 46.02
C GLU A 216 -24.29 -3.18 47.23
N ILE A 217 -23.99 -4.45 47.02
CA ILE A 217 -23.70 -5.41 48.10
C ILE A 217 -22.33 -5.10 48.72
N THR A 218 -21.31 -4.94 47.90
CA THR A 218 -19.94 -4.66 48.34
C THR A 218 -19.82 -3.27 48.96
N SER A 219 -20.57 -2.29 48.45
CA SER A 219 -20.59 -0.94 49.04
C SER A 219 -21.25 -0.91 50.41
N LYS A 220 -22.38 -1.60 50.61
CA LYS A 220 -23.01 -1.71 51.94
C LYS A 220 -22.03 -2.27 52.98
N ILE A 221 -21.29 -3.33 52.62
CA ILE A 221 -20.28 -3.95 53.49
C ILE A 221 -19.10 -3.01 53.76
N LEU A 222 -18.56 -2.35 52.72
CA LEU A 222 -17.42 -1.43 52.85
C LEU A 222 -17.77 -0.17 53.63
N LEU A 223 -18.93 0.43 53.37
CA LEU A 223 -19.40 1.61 54.10
C LEU A 223 -19.70 1.27 55.57
N HIS A 224 -20.22 0.07 55.84
CA HIS A 224 -20.39 -0.41 57.21
C HIS A 224 -19.04 -0.60 57.91
N PHE A 225 -18.06 -1.22 57.25
CA PHE A 225 -16.71 -1.37 57.78
C PHE A 225 -16.05 -0.01 58.08
N LEU A 226 -16.18 0.95 57.15
CA LEU A 226 -15.71 2.33 57.35
C LEU A 226 -16.47 3.03 58.48
N SER A 227 -17.77 2.81 58.62
CA SER A 227 -18.59 3.40 59.67
C SER A 227 -18.23 2.86 61.06
N GLN A 228 -17.90 1.57 61.18
CA GLN A 228 -17.45 0.98 62.46
C GLN A 228 -16.10 1.52 62.91
N HIS A 229 -15.17 1.67 61.98
CA HIS A 229 -13.81 2.12 62.27
C HIS A 229 -13.61 3.64 62.15
N TRP A 230 -14.68 4.41 61.90
CA TRP A 230 -14.61 5.85 61.61
C TRP A 230 -13.91 6.66 62.71
N ILE A 231 -14.11 6.27 63.97
CA ILE A 231 -13.55 6.93 65.16
C ILE A 231 -12.03 6.69 65.29
N GLN A 232 -11.48 5.66 64.63
CA GLN A 232 -10.06 5.31 64.70
C GLN A 232 -9.19 6.10 63.71
N PHE A 233 -9.78 6.84 62.77
CA PHE A 233 -9.05 7.64 61.77
C PHE A 233 -8.73 9.05 62.28
N ASN A 234 -7.57 9.56 61.88
CA ASN A 234 -7.21 10.95 62.15
C ASN A 234 -7.94 11.91 61.20
N SER A 235 -8.05 13.19 61.57
CA SER A 235 -8.77 14.21 60.77
C SER A 235 -8.33 14.28 59.30
N ASN A 236 -7.04 14.11 59.02
CA ASN A 236 -6.50 14.11 57.65
C ASN A 236 -6.95 12.88 56.85
N GLU A 237 -7.04 11.72 57.50
CA GLU A 237 -7.47 10.46 56.88
C GLU A 237 -8.98 10.48 56.63
N SER A 238 -9.78 10.94 57.60
CA SER A 238 -11.22 11.14 57.42
C SER A 238 -11.53 12.13 56.30
N ASN A 239 -10.75 13.22 56.17
CA ASN A 239 -10.90 14.16 55.07
C ASN A 239 -10.53 13.54 53.72
N HIS A 240 -9.47 12.73 53.65
CA HIS A 240 -9.09 12.01 52.44
C HIS A 240 -10.19 11.03 52.00
N ILE A 241 -10.74 10.24 52.93
CA ILE A 241 -11.85 9.33 52.67
C ILE A 241 -13.08 10.10 52.16
N LYS A 242 -13.44 11.22 52.78
CA LYS A 242 -14.55 12.09 52.32
C LYS A 242 -14.35 12.59 50.89
N THR A 243 -13.14 13.05 50.56
CA THR A 243 -12.86 13.57 49.21
C THR A 243 -13.02 12.49 48.14
N ILE A 244 -12.65 11.24 48.45
CA ILE A 244 -12.79 10.11 47.52
C ILE A 244 -14.25 9.68 47.42
N LEU A 245 -14.92 9.42 48.55
CA LEU A 245 -16.31 8.98 48.57
C LEU A 245 -17.27 10.00 47.95
N SER A 246 -16.98 11.31 48.08
CA SER A 246 -17.79 12.37 47.45
C SER A 246 -17.84 12.29 45.91
N LYS A 247 -16.87 11.63 45.29
CA LYS A 247 -16.77 11.44 43.83
C LYS A 247 -17.36 10.12 43.35
N LEU A 248 -17.66 9.18 44.25
CA LEU A 248 -18.08 7.82 43.94
C LEU A 248 -19.57 7.61 44.20
N LYS A 249 -20.26 6.90 43.30
CA LYS A 249 -21.67 6.51 43.47
C LYS A 249 -21.80 5.38 44.47
N CYS A 250 -21.51 5.65 45.74
CA CYS A 250 -21.38 4.61 46.75
C CYS A 250 -22.65 4.32 47.55
N ILE A 251 -23.70 5.12 47.43
CA ILE A 251 -24.88 5.00 48.29
C ILE A 251 -26.02 4.32 47.55
N SER A 252 -26.49 3.18 48.09
CA SER A 252 -27.70 2.51 47.59
C SER A 252 -28.93 3.35 47.93
N THR A 253 -29.70 3.71 46.91
CA THR A 253 -31.00 4.38 47.05
C THR A 253 -32.07 3.61 46.30
N ASN A 254 -33.34 3.97 46.52
CA ASN A 254 -34.48 3.49 45.71
C ASN A 254 -34.34 3.72 44.19
N GLN A 255 -33.37 4.53 43.75
CA GLN A 255 -33.05 4.80 42.35
C GLN A 255 -31.69 4.22 41.93
N GLY A 256 -31.23 3.19 42.64
CA GLY A 256 -29.93 2.57 42.45
C GLY A 256 -28.80 3.35 43.13
N MET A 257 -27.56 3.12 42.69
CA MET A 257 -26.37 3.67 43.34
C MET A 257 -26.15 5.14 42.96
N LYS A 258 -26.09 6.02 43.96
CA LYS A 258 -25.98 7.47 43.80
C LYS A 258 -24.82 8.05 44.59
N LEU A 259 -24.40 9.27 44.22
CA LEU A 259 -23.38 10.03 44.93
C LEU A 259 -23.90 10.41 46.32
N PRO A 260 -23.05 10.48 47.35
CA PRO A 260 -23.47 10.91 48.67
C PRO A 260 -24.21 12.24 48.69
N GLN A 261 -23.76 13.19 47.88
CA GLN A 261 -24.39 14.51 47.78
C GLN A 261 -25.75 14.50 47.07
N GLU A 262 -26.09 13.44 46.35
CA GLU A 262 -27.38 13.29 45.65
C GLU A 262 -28.38 12.50 46.49
N SER A 263 -27.91 11.72 47.47
CA SER A 263 -28.73 10.81 48.27
C SER A 263 -29.38 11.51 49.48
N TYR A 264 -30.64 11.17 49.73
CA TYR A 264 -31.41 11.69 50.85
C TYR A 264 -31.54 10.67 51.97
N ILE A 265 -31.31 11.11 53.21
CA ILE A 265 -31.56 10.31 54.40
C ILE A 265 -33.08 10.12 54.54
N PRO A 266 -33.58 8.88 54.77
CA PRO A 266 -35.01 8.60 54.83
C PRO A 266 -35.71 9.45 55.89
N SER A 267 -36.72 10.20 55.47
CA SER A 267 -37.64 10.96 56.31
C SER A 267 -39.07 10.85 55.77
N SER A 268 -40.07 10.97 56.63
CA SER A 268 -41.46 10.53 56.38
C SER A 268 -42.22 11.27 55.25
N ASN A 269 -41.65 12.30 54.60
CA ASN A 269 -42.32 13.15 53.61
C ASN A 269 -41.55 13.33 52.29
N ILE A 270 -40.58 12.47 51.97
CA ILE A 270 -39.83 12.57 50.70
C ILE A 270 -40.60 11.82 49.60
N SER A 271 -40.78 12.45 48.43
CA SER A 271 -41.44 11.82 47.29
C SER A 271 -40.70 10.55 46.85
N GLU A 272 -41.42 9.49 46.48
CA GLU A 272 -40.87 8.24 45.91
C GLU A 272 -39.93 8.48 44.71
N ASN A 273 -40.05 9.63 44.04
CA ASN A 273 -39.23 10.04 42.90
C ASN A 273 -37.87 10.66 43.27
N LEU A 274 -37.46 10.67 44.54
CA LEU A 274 -36.12 11.13 44.96
C LEU A 274 -35.25 9.95 45.38
N PRO A 275 -33.91 10.01 45.20
CA PRO A 275 -32.96 8.97 45.59
C PRO A 275 -32.82 8.88 47.12
N ILE A 276 -33.74 8.17 47.76
CA ILE A 276 -33.79 7.93 49.20
C ILE A 276 -32.93 6.71 49.52
N ILE A 277 -32.05 6.82 50.51
CA ILE A 277 -31.23 5.69 50.98
C ILE A 277 -32.15 4.52 51.34
N SER A 278 -31.91 3.36 50.73
CA SER A 278 -32.72 2.16 50.93
C SER A 278 -32.57 1.66 52.37
N SER A 279 -33.55 1.98 53.22
CA SER A 279 -33.67 1.41 54.56
C SER A 279 -34.49 0.13 54.46
N ASP A 280 -33.83 -1.02 54.37
CA ASP A 280 -34.50 -2.30 54.57
C ASP A 280 -34.62 -2.53 56.08
N ASP A 281 -35.84 -2.77 56.60
CA ASP A 281 -36.14 -2.85 58.04
C ASP A 281 -35.38 -3.96 58.82
N ASN A 282 -34.53 -4.76 58.16
CA ASN A 282 -33.65 -5.79 58.73
C ASN A 282 -32.18 -5.60 58.28
N GLU A 283 -31.53 -4.50 58.69
CA GLU A 283 -30.15 -4.20 58.25
C GLU A 283 -29.10 -5.18 58.83
N GLU A 284 -28.58 -6.09 58.00
CA GLU A 284 -27.38 -6.90 58.33
C GLU A 284 -26.11 -6.03 58.50
N TYR A 285 -26.10 -4.79 57.98
CA TYR A 285 -24.95 -3.88 57.96
C TYR A 285 -25.36 -2.42 58.27
N PRO A 286 -25.63 -2.06 59.53
CA PRO A 286 -26.16 -0.74 59.88
C PRO A 286 -25.16 0.41 59.69
N LEU A 287 -25.64 1.56 59.18
CA LEU A 287 -24.84 2.76 58.94
C LEU A 287 -25.15 3.87 59.96
N SER A 288 -24.11 4.49 60.52
CA SER A 288 -24.31 5.63 61.44
C SER A 288 -24.82 6.87 60.69
N ILE A 289 -25.87 7.51 61.21
CA ILE A 289 -26.42 8.78 60.69
C ILE A 289 -25.35 9.89 60.74
N GLU A 290 -24.48 9.88 61.75
CA GLU A 290 -23.39 10.86 61.88
C GLU A 290 -22.36 10.67 60.77
N PHE A 291 -22.06 9.42 60.41
CA PHE A 291 -21.18 9.09 59.30
C PHE A 291 -21.77 9.52 57.95
N LEU A 292 -23.06 9.23 57.69
CA LEU A 292 -23.77 9.64 56.46
C LEU A 292 -23.79 11.16 56.28
N LYS A 293 -24.09 11.91 57.36
CA LYS A 293 -24.00 13.38 57.36
C LYS A 293 -22.57 13.85 57.07
N SER A 294 -21.57 13.16 57.62
CA SER A 294 -20.17 13.55 57.44
C SER A 294 -19.62 13.35 56.02
N ILE A 295 -20.24 12.45 55.24
CA ILE A 295 -19.89 12.16 53.83
C ILE A 295 -20.68 13.07 52.86
N GLY A 296 -21.78 13.68 53.31
CA GLY A 296 -22.50 14.72 52.56
C GLY A 296 -23.93 14.37 52.16
N CYS A 297 -24.53 13.33 52.75
CA CYS A 297 -25.94 12.97 52.50
C CYS A 297 -26.91 14.08 52.97
N ARG A 298 -27.92 14.37 52.15
CA ARG A 298 -28.84 15.50 52.36
C ARG A 298 -30.00 15.16 53.29
N THR A 299 -30.49 16.18 54.01
CA THR A 299 -31.70 16.13 54.84
C THR A 299 -32.72 17.16 54.35
N MET A 300 -33.89 16.74 53.88
CA MET A 300 -35.03 17.61 53.55
C MET A 300 -36.01 17.65 54.72
N HIS A 301 -36.35 18.85 55.19
CA HIS A 301 -37.39 19.10 56.19
C HIS A 301 -38.60 19.80 55.53
N PHE A 302 -39.66 19.05 55.22
CA PHE A 302 -40.97 19.64 54.92
C PHE A 302 -41.75 19.82 56.25
N PRO A 303 -42.26 21.02 56.59
CA PRO A 303 -43.16 21.16 57.72
C PRO A 303 -44.46 20.39 57.42
N THR A 304 -44.79 19.47 58.32
CA THR A 304 -46.02 18.66 58.30
C THR A 304 -47.26 19.54 58.47
N THR A 305 -47.97 19.81 57.38
CA THR A 305 -49.41 20.11 57.44
C THR A 305 -50.14 19.39 56.30
N THR A 306 -50.84 18.32 56.69
CA THR A 306 -51.97 17.63 56.06
C THR A 306 -52.44 18.10 54.67
N TYR A 307 -51.99 17.45 53.60
CA TYR A 307 -52.69 17.44 52.30
C TYR A 307 -52.65 16.04 51.68
N SER A 308 -53.33 15.09 52.34
CA SER A 308 -53.52 13.72 51.86
C SER A 308 -54.70 13.62 50.88
N SER A 309 -54.40 13.19 49.65
CA SER A 309 -55.12 12.18 48.84
C SER A 309 -56.65 12.22 48.59
N ASN A 310 -57.43 13.23 48.98
CA ASN A 310 -58.89 13.26 48.74
C ASN A 310 -59.41 14.45 47.89
N PHE A 311 -58.72 14.82 46.81
CA PHE A 311 -59.00 16.03 46.01
C PHE A 311 -59.72 15.82 44.66
N ILE A 312 -60.51 14.75 44.47
CA ILE A 312 -61.15 14.46 43.17
C ILE A 312 -62.65 14.86 43.10
N LYS A 313 -63.29 15.37 44.16
CA LYS A 313 -64.73 15.69 44.11
C LYS A 313 -65.14 16.98 44.83
N SER A 314 -64.79 18.15 44.28
CA SER A 314 -65.60 19.37 44.46
C SER A 314 -65.18 20.43 43.45
N ALA A 315 -66.18 21.01 42.79
CA ALA A 315 -66.03 22.13 41.89
C ALA A 315 -65.74 23.40 42.70
N ASP A 316 -64.46 23.82 42.71
CA ASP A 316 -63.97 25.21 42.74
C ASP A 316 -62.44 25.14 42.81
N ASN A 317 -61.81 24.92 41.64
CA ASN A 317 -60.44 24.43 41.52
C ASN A 317 -59.39 25.50 41.13
N ASN A 318 -59.77 26.76 40.92
CA ASN A 318 -58.84 27.79 40.47
C ASN A 318 -57.97 28.35 41.62
N GLU A 319 -58.47 28.37 42.86
CA GLU A 319 -57.73 28.91 44.01
C GLU A 319 -56.59 27.98 44.48
N THR A 320 -56.62 26.68 44.16
CA THR A 320 -55.65 25.69 44.70
C THR A 320 -54.31 25.68 43.97
N LEU A 321 -54.30 25.81 42.63
CA LEU A 321 -53.07 25.95 41.85
C LEU A 321 -52.43 27.33 42.09
N GLN A 322 -53.25 28.37 42.23
CA GLN A 322 -52.80 29.73 42.54
C GLN A 322 -52.13 29.79 43.92
N ASN A 323 -52.76 29.22 44.96
CA ASN A 323 -52.18 29.17 46.31
C ASN A 323 -50.89 28.32 46.35
N PHE A 324 -50.86 27.18 45.65
CA PHE A 324 -49.66 26.35 45.54
C PHE A 324 -48.49 27.09 44.89
N ILE A 325 -48.73 27.81 43.79
CA ILE A 325 -47.70 28.60 43.11
C ILE A 325 -47.25 29.80 43.96
N GLN A 326 -48.17 30.47 44.66
CA GLN A 326 -47.83 31.56 45.57
C GLN A 326 -47.01 31.10 46.79
N ASP A 327 -47.27 29.90 47.32
CA ASP A 327 -46.48 29.35 48.43
C ASP A 327 -45.09 28.87 47.99
N LEU A 328 -44.98 28.30 46.79
CA LEU A 328 -43.67 28.01 46.18
C LEU A 328 -42.87 29.29 45.92
N LEU A 329 -43.52 30.38 45.48
CA LEU A 329 -42.88 31.69 45.31
C LEU A 329 -42.34 32.26 46.63
N LYS A 330 -43.07 32.10 47.75
CA LYS A 330 -42.58 32.50 49.09
C LYS A 330 -41.34 31.70 49.50
N GLN A 331 -41.27 30.42 49.15
CA GLN A 331 -40.15 29.51 49.48
C GLN A 331 -39.01 29.54 48.46
N ARG A 332 -39.17 30.20 47.31
CA ARG A 332 -38.14 30.32 46.26
C ARG A 332 -36.82 30.90 46.79
N LYS A 333 -36.86 31.78 47.79
CA LYS A 333 -35.66 32.38 48.41
C LYS A 333 -34.80 31.39 49.22
N THR A 334 -35.36 30.25 49.61
CA THR A 334 -34.69 29.22 50.43
C THR A 334 -34.38 27.93 49.68
N MET A 335 -34.87 27.77 48.45
CA MET A 335 -34.64 26.57 47.64
C MET A 335 -33.28 26.60 46.93
N SER A 336 -32.66 25.44 46.80
CA SER A 336 -31.45 25.26 46.00
C SER A 336 -31.78 25.06 44.51
N ASP A 337 -30.81 25.31 43.62
CA ASP A 337 -30.98 25.08 42.17
C ASP A 337 -31.33 23.61 41.84
N THR A 338 -30.90 22.65 42.67
CA THR A 338 -31.26 21.24 42.51
C THR A 338 -32.75 20.99 42.77
N ASP A 339 -33.35 21.69 43.74
CA ASP A 339 -34.77 21.54 44.08
C ASP A 339 -35.65 22.14 43.00
N LEU A 340 -35.24 23.28 42.44
CA LEU A 340 -35.88 23.89 41.27
C LEU A 340 -35.83 22.97 40.04
N ASN A 341 -34.71 22.30 39.79
CA ASN A 341 -34.62 21.32 38.71
C ASN A 341 -35.49 20.08 38.94
N SER A 342 -35.61 19.61 40.19
CA SER A 342 -36.55 18.54 40.55
C SER A 342 -38.00 18.95 40.34
N LEU A 343 -38.37 20.20 40.68
CA LEU A 343 -39.72 20.74 40.43
C LEU A 343 -40.04 20.85 38.93
N LYS A 344 -39.09 21.28 38.09
CA LYS A 344 -39.27 21.34 36.63
C LYS A 344 -39.54 19.96 36.00
N ASN A 345 -38.91 18.92 36.56
CA ASN A 345 -39.00 17.55 36.03
C ASN A 345 -40.18 16.75 36.59
N ASN A 346 -40.80 17.19 37.69
CA ASN A 346 -41.93 16.53 38.32
C ASN A 346 -43.27 17.01 37.72
N SER A 347 -44.25 16.11 37.63
CA SER A 347 -45.61 16.44 37.20
C SER A 347 -46.39 17.07 38.36
N CYS A 348 -46.21 18.38 38.55
CA CYS A 348 -46.84 19.13 39.64
C CYS A 348 -47.93 20.12 39.18
N LEU A 349 -47.96 20.51 37.91
CA LEU A 349 -48.89 21.53 37.39
C LEU A 349 -50.14 20.90 36.77
N ILE A 350 -51.30 21.54 36.94
CA ILE A 350 -52.56 21.03 36.38
C ILE A 350 -52.77 21.62 34.97
N GLY A 351 -53.04 20.75 34.00
CA GLY A 351 -53.30 21.13 32.61
C GLY A 351 -54.70 20.79 32.12
N THR A 352 -55.16 21.55 31.14
CA THR A 352 -56.46 21.43 30.43
C THR A 352 -56.29 21.68 28.92
N THR A 353 -57.37 21.56 28.15
CA THR A 353 -57.45 21.90 26.72
C THR A 353 -58.52 22.98 26.49
N LEU A 354 -58.53 23.61 25.32
CA LEU A 354 -59.46 24.72 25.00
C LEU A 354 -60.93 24.30 24.93
N GLU A 355 -61.21 23.07 24.50
CA GLU A 355 -62.57 22.51 24.48
C GLU A 355 -62.70 21.43 25.55
N TYR A 356 -63.53 21.69 26.57
CA TYR A 356 -63.84 20.78 27.67
C TYR A 356 -64.61 19.54 27.18
N TYR A 357 -63.92 18.60 26.52
CA TYR A 357 -64.46 17.28 26.24
C TYR A 357 -64.11 16.33 27.38
N GLY A 358 -64.75 16.51 28.54
CA GLY A 358 -64.99 15.47 29.56
C GLY A 358 -63.81 14.73 30.21
N GLU A 359 -62.59 14.77 29.68
CA GLU A 359 -61.49 13.93 30.11
C GLU A 359 -60.24 14.76 30.46
N ILE A 360 -60.09 14.87 31.79
CA ILE A 360 -58.86 14.77 32.55
C ILE A 360 -58.08 16.08 32.83
N LYS A 361 -58.46 16.73 33.94
CA LYS A 361 -57.51 17.51 34.76
C LYS A 361 -56.46 16.53 35.31
N ARG A 362 -55.29 16.46 34.67
CA ARG A 362 -54.12 15.67 35.10
C ARG A 362 -52.99 16.60 35.51
N LYS A 363 -52.05 16.06 36.29
CA LYS A 363 -50.79 16.72 36.57
C LYS A 363 -49.81 16.47 35.42
N TYR A 364 -49.23 17.53 34.89
CA TYR A 364 -48.26 17.54 33.81
C TYR A 364 -46.98 18.22 34.29
N LYS A 365 -45.89 17.99 33.55
CA LYS A 365 -44.65 18.74 33.74
C LYS A 365 -44.79 20.14 33.15
N GLY A 366 -43.99 21.10 33.63
CA GLY A 366 -44.03 22.47 33.13
C GLY A 366 -43.80 22.56 31.62
N ASN A 367 -42.83 21.81 31.11
CA ASN A 367 -42.47 21.78 29.68
C ASN A 367 -43.51 21.12 28.75
N GLU A 368 -44.53 20.45 29.30
CA GLU A 368 -45.62 19.85 28.52
C GLU A 368 -46.81 20.83 28.36
N LEU A 369 -46.82 21.92 29.13
CA LEU A 369 -47.92 22.89 29.18
C LEU A 369 -47.57 24.18 28.44
N HIS A 370 -48.61 24.80 27.87
CA HIS A 370 -48.53 26.10 27.20
C HIS A 370 -49.42 27.12 27.93
N PHE A 371 -49.15 28.41 27.72
CA PHE A 371 -50.06 29.45 28.20
C PHE A 371 -51.36 29.48 27.36
N PRO A 372 -52.54 29.75 27.96
CA PRO A 372 -53.82 29.73 27.25
C PRO A 372 -53.93 30.72 26.08
N LEU A 373 -53.19 31.83 26.15
CA LEU A 373 -53.09 32.82 25.07
C LEU A 373 -52.61 32.18 23.75
N VAL A 374 -51.64 31.27 23.82
CA VAL A 374 -51.04 30.58 22.67
C VAL A 374 -52.07 29.74 21.94
N ALA A 375 -52.86 28.96 22.68
CA ALA A 375 -53.89 28.12 22.10
C ALA A 375 -55.01 28.95 21.46
N LYS A 376 -55.37 30.10 22.06
CA LYS A 376 -56.37 31.04 21.52
C LYS A 376 -55.89 31.68 20.20
N GLU A 377 -54.64 32.13 20.13
CA GLU A 377 -54.04 32.71 18.93
C GLU A 377 -53.95 31.68 17.78
N LEU A 378 -53.60 30.43 18.08
CA LEU A 378 -53.50 29.34 17.11
C LEU A 378 -54.83 28.65 16.76
N GLN A 379 -55.91 28.94 17.50
CA GLN A 379 -57.17 28.19 17.47
C GLN A 379 -56.97 26.65 17.61
N TRP A 380 -55.95 26.25 18.39
CA TRP A 380 -55.56 24.85 18.52
C TRP A 380 -56.25 24.19 19.72
N LYS A 381 -57.41 23.60 19.44
CA LYS A 381 -58.30 22.98 20.45
C LYS A 381 -57.65 21.91 21.33
N GLU A 382 -56.75 21.12 20.76
CA GLU A 382 -56.06 19.98 21.39
C GLU A 382 -54.77 20.36 22.12
N LEU A 383 -54.31 21.62 22.05
CA LEU A 383 -53.06 22.04 22.69
C LEU A 383 -53.21 22.01 24.22
N LEU A 384 -52.29 21.33 24.91
CA LEU A 384 -52.25 21.27 26.36
C LEU A 384 -51.87 22.64 26.94
N ILE A 385 -52.77 23.22 27.70
CA ILE A 385 -52.63 24.53 28.35
C ILE A 385 -52.67 24.38 29.87
N ILE A 386 -52.07 25.31 30.60
CA ILE A 386 -52.22 25.38 32.06
C ILE A 386 -53.66 25.73 32.44
N ASP A 387 -54.19 25.09 33.49
CA ASP A 387 -55.54 25.34 34.04
C ASP A 387 -55.62 26.65 34.83
N TRP A 388 -55.27 27.76 34.19
CA TRP A 388 -55.32 29.11 34.75
C TRP A 388 -55.64 30.12 33.63
N ILE A 389 -56.91 30.51 33.57
CA ILE A 389 -57.52 31.19 32.41
C ILE A 389 -57.00 32.63 32.22
N ASP A 390 -56.82 33.38 33.32
CA ASP A 390 -56.50 34.82 33.31
C ASP A 390 -55.13 35.13 33.95
N ILE A 391 -54.05 34.44 33.54
CA ILE A 391 -52.70 34.82 33.99
C ILE A 391 -52.29 36.11 33.28
N ASN A 392 -51.91 37.13 34.06
CA ASN A 392 -51.34 38.36 33.53
C ASN A 392 -49.87 38.10 33.11
N PRO A 393 -49.48 38.36 31.83
CA PRO A 393 -48.12 38.11 31.33
C PRO A 393 -47.01 38.94 32.02
N ILE A 394 -47.38 39.92 32.86
CA ILE A 394 -46.43 40.79 33.59
C ILE A 394 -46.25 40.31 35.05
N SER A 395 -47.04 39.34 35.53
CA SER A 395 -47.03 38.95 36.95
C SER A 395 -45.81 38.11 37.35
N GLU A 396 -45.42 38.15 38.63
CA GLU A 396 -44.31 37.31 39.13
C GLU A 396 -44.60 35.81 38.98
N GLU A 397 -45.88 35.43 39.07
CA GLU A 397 -46.37 34.06 38.84
C GLU A 397 -46.19 33.63 37.39
N TYR A 398 -46.40 34.52 36.41
CA TYR A 398 -46.15 34.21 35.00
C TYR A 398 -44.67 33.94 34.74
N PHE A 399 -43.79 34.78 35.29
CA PHE A 399 -42.33 34.58 35.17
C PHE A 399 -41.87 33.30 35.87
N PHE A 400 -42.46 32.97 37.02
CA PHE A 400 -42.14 31.75 37.74
C PHE A 400 -42.66 30.50 37.02
N LEU A 401 -43.85 30.54 36.42
CA LEU A 401 -44.35 29.45 35.57
C LEU A 401 -43.48 29.25 34.33
N LYS A 402 -42.99 30.34 33.74
CA LYS A 402 -41.97 30.29 32.67
C LYS A 402 -40.68 29.65 33.15
N GLU A 403 -40.22 29.99 34.36
CA GLU A 403 -39.03 29.38 34.97
C GLU A 403 -39.21 27.88 35.24
N LEU A 404 -40.43 27.46 35.61
CA LEU A 404 -40.84 26.06 35.78
C LEU A 404 -40.98 25.29 34.45
N GLY A 405 -40.98 25.98 33.32
CA GLY A 405 -40.93 25.39 31.98
C GLY A 405 -42.20 25.53 31.14
N VAL A 406 -43.23 26.24 31.60
CA VAL A 406 -44.45 26.49 30.80
C VAL A 406 -44.12 27.32 29.57
N LYS A 407 -44.57 26.85 28.40
CA LYS A 407 -44.15 27.37 27.10
C LYS A 407 -45.00 28.55 26.63
N GLU A 408 -44.32 29.58 26.12
CA GLU A 408 -44.92 30.78 25.49
C GLU A 408 -45.25 30.58 23.99
N ALA A 409 -44.78 29.49 23.40
CA ALA A 409 -45.06 29.10 22.02
C ALA A 409 -44.89 27.56 21.90
N PRO A 410 -45.58 26.90 20.96
CA PRO A 410 -45.39 25.47 20.72
C PRO A 410 -43.98 25.16 20.24
N ASP A 411 -43.56 23.90 20.37
CA ASP A 411 -42.30 23.47 19.78
C ASP A 411 -42.36 23.56 18.25
N LEU A 412 -41.22 23.88 17.64
CA LEU A 412 -41.12 24.08 16.20
C LEU A 412 -41.67 22.86 15.43
N GLN A 413 -41.31 21.64 15.83
CA GLN A 413 -41.74 20.42 15.13
C GLN A 413 -43.26 20.21 15.19
N ASP A 414 -43.87 20.44 16.35
CA ASP A 414 -45.32 20.29 16.55
C ASP A 414 -46.08 21.33 15.72
N LEU A 415 -45.57 22.57 15.67
CA LEU A 415 -46.13 23.63 14.84
C LEU A 415 -46.00 23.31 13.34
N LEU A 416 -44.84 22.81 12.87
CA LEU A 416 -44.65 22.40 11.48
C LEU A 416 -45.58 21.24 11.08
N PHE A 417 -45.77 20.26 11.96
CA PHE A 417 -46.71 19.17 11.74
C PHE A 417 -48.16 19.69 11.67
N ARG A 418 -48.52 20.63 12.53
CA ARG A 418 -49.84 21.27 12.50
C ARG A 418 -50.08 22.05 11.20
N ILE A 419 -49.08 22.76 10.69
CA ILE A 419 -49.16 23.45 9.38
C ILE A 419 -49.48 22.44 8.28
N ALA A 420 -48.82 21.28 8.28
CA ALA A 420 -49.11 20.22 7.31
C ALA A 420 -50.55 19.69 7.43
N GLN A 421 -51.02 19.43 8.66
CA GLN A 421 -52.40 19.00 8.88
C GLN A 421 -53.44 20.00 8.38
N GLU A 422 -53.25 21.29 8.68
CA GLU A 422 -54.15 22.36 8.24
C GLU A 422 -54.17 22.49 6.71
N HIS A 423 -53.00 22.34 6.07
CA HIS A 423 -52.90 22.33 4.61
C HIS A 423 -53.68 21.18 3.97
N TYR A 424 -53.52 19.94 4.46
CA TYR A 424 -54.22 18.78 3.90
C TYR A 424 -55.73 18.78 4.17
N ARG A 425 -56.20 19.53 5.18
CA ARG A 425 -57.63 19.74 5.46
C ARG A 425 -58.26 20.84 4.60
N GLY A 426 -57.47 21.77 4.05
CA GLY A 426 -57.92 22.90 3.25
C GLY A 426 -58.01 22.62 1.74
N SER A 427 -58.53 23.59 0.98
CA SER A 427 -58.44 23.55 -0.49
C SER A 427 -56.99 23.68 -0.94
N ARG A 428 -56.55 22.81 -1.85
CA ARG A 428 -55.19 22.78 -2.42
C ARG A 428 -55.11 23.46 -3.80
N ILE A 429 -56.23 23.98 -4.30
CA ILE A 429 -56.33 24.64 -5.60
C ILE A 429 -55.83 26.08 -5.47
N LYS A 430 -54.94 26.52 -6.36
CA LYS A 430 -54.31 27.84 -6.32
C LYS A 430 -55.30 29.02 -6.22
N SER A 431 -56.47 28.95 -6.86
CA SER A 431 -57.48 30.02 -6.81
C SER A 431 -58.15 30.20 -5.45
N ASP A 432 -58.25 29.11 -4.68
CA ASP A 432 -59.08 29.03 -3.46
C ASP A 432 -58.24 28.75 -2.20
N TYR A 433 -56.92 28.79 -2.33
CA TYR A 433 -55.98 28.42 -1.28
C TYR A 433 -55.96 29.44 -0.15
N LYS A 434 -56.18 28.96 1.08
CA LYS A 434 -56.02 29.76 2.30
C LYS A 434 -54.78 29.29 3.05
N LEU A 435 -53.95 30.24 3.48
CA LEU A 435 -52.79 29.94 4.29
C LEU A 435 -53.22 29.29 5.62
N PRO A 436 -52.55 28.21 6.06
CA PRO A 436 -52.74 27.66 7.40
C PRO A 436 -52.59 28.74 8.49
N HIS A 437 -53.48 28.74 9.49
CA HIS A 437 -53.41 29.70 10.60
C HIS A 437 -52.11 29.52 11.41
N SER A 438 -51.69 28.27 11.56
CA SER A 438 -50.41 27.93 12.20
C SER A 438 -49.20 28.47 11.44
N LEU A 439 -49.30 28.62 10.11
CA LEU A 439 -48.24 29.19 9.28
C LEU A 439 -48.18 30.71 9.41
N ILE A 440 -49.33 31.38 9.56
CA ILE A 440 -49.42 32.82 9.85
C ILE A 440 -48.81 33.11 11.22
N TYR A 441 -49.19 32.33 12.25
CA TYR A 441 -48.61 32.45 13.59
C TYR A 441 -47.09 32.25 13.59
N PHE A 442 -46.61 31.24 12.84
CA PHE A 442 -45.18 31.00 12.66
C PHE A 442 -44.48 32.23 12.05
N ALA A 443 -45.05 32.82 11.00
CA ALA A 443 -44.49 33.98 10.32
C ALA A 443 -44.38 35.20 11.25
N GLU A 444 -45.44 35.51 12.00
CA GLU A 444 -45.49 36.67 12.91
C GLU A 444 -44.53 36.52 14.09
N ASN A 445 -44.37 35.29 14.62
CA ASN A 445 -43.60 35.03 15.83
C ASN A 445 -42.18 34.45 15.59
N PHE A 446 -41.78 34.27 14.33
CA PHE A 446 -40.49 33.67 13.96
C PHE A 446 -39.28 34.31 14.64
N ARG A 447 -39.19 35.64 14.55
CA ARG A 447 -38.06 36.41 15.11
C ARG A 447 -37.97 36.31 16.63
N LYS A 448 -39.12 36.15 17.30
CA LYS A 448 -39.22 36.15 18.76
C LYS A 448 -38.87 34.78 19.36
N TYR A 449 -39.40 33.69 18.81
CA TYR A 449 -39.27 32.36 19.42
C TYR A 449 -38.38 31.38 18.64
N TYR A 450 -38.39 31.43 17.31
CA TYR A 450 -37.82 30.35 16.48
C TYR A 450 -36.44 30.67 15.87
N LEU A 451 -36.08 31.95 15.72
CA LEU A 451 -34.83 32.38 15.08
C LEU A 451 -33.57 31.76 15.69
N LYS A 452 -33.52 31.57 17.03
CA LYS A 452 -32.35 30.98 17.72
C LYS A 452 -32.21 29.46 17.49
N VAL A 453 -33.32 28.78 17.21
CA VAL A 453 -33.38 27.31 17.04
C VAL A 453 -33.37 26.93 15.56
N TRP A 454 -33.63 27.88 14.68
CA TRP A 454 -33.79 27.67 13.24
C TRP A 454 -32.48 27.22 12.56
N GLN A 455 -32.51 26.04 11.95
CA GLN A 455 -31.44 25.52 11.10
C GLN A 455 -32.02 24.78 9.89
N ASN A 456 -31.76 25.29 8.67
CA ASN A 456 -32.34 24.75 7.43
C ASN A 456 -32.10 23.25 7.24
N ASN A 457 -30.93 22.74 7.65
CA ASN A 457 -30.54 21.34 7.44
C ASN A 457 -31.25 20.35 8.37
N GLN A 458 -31.83 20.82 9.48
CA GLN A 458 -32.49 19.95 10.45
C GLN A 458 -34.00 19.78 10.16
N ILE A 459 -34.55 20.57 9.23
CA ILE A 459 -35.98 20.59 8.94
C ILE A 459 -36.28 19.58 7.84
N ARG A 460 -36.94 18.47 8.23
CA ARG A 460 -37.37 17.41 7.31
C ARG A 460 -38.85 17.49 6.95
N THR A 461 -39.63 18.22 7.72
CA THR A 461 -41.07 18.36 7.53
C THR A 461 -41.35 19.41 6.46
N SER A 462 -42.04 19.00 5.39
CA SER A 462 -42.55 19.90 4.37
C SER A 462 -43.65 20.79 4.93
N PHE A 463 -43.46 22.11 4.91
CA PHE A 463 -44.41 23.07 5.50
C PHE A 463 -44.58 24.34 4.68
N LEU A 464 -43.75 24.57 3.66
CA LEU A 464 -43.81 25.76 2.82
C LEU A 464 -44.75 25.53 1.63
N PRO A 465 -45.83 26.33 1.48
CA PRO A 465 -46.71 26.24 0.33
C PRO A 465 -45.98 26.65 -0.96
N SER A 466 -45.78 25.69 -1.85
CA SER A 466 -45.05 25.85 -3.11
C SER A 466 -45.81 25.21 -4.26
N SER A 467 -45.45 25.57 -5.48
CA SER A 467 -45.99 24.95 -6.69
C SER A 467 -44.92 24.86 -7.77
N PRO A 468 -45.03 23.88 -8.68
CA PRO A 468 -44.11 23.76 -9.80
C PRO A 468 -44.23 24.97 -10.73
N PRO A 469 -43.12 25.41 -11.35
CA PRO A 469 -43.13 26.48 -12.33
C PRO A 469 -44.01 26.12 -13.54
N GLU A 470 -44.81 27.07 -13.99
CA GLU A 470 -46.03 26.89 -14.79
C GLU A 470 -45.86 26.04 -16.07
N ILE A 471 -46.51 24.87 -16.11
CA ILE A 471 -46.83 24.15 -17.36
C ILE A 471 -48.36 24.04 -17.57
N ASN A 472 -49.18 24.09 -16.51
CA ASN A 472 -50.65 24.07 -16.61
C ASN A 472 -51.29 24.95 -15.53
N GLN A 473 -52.35 25.70 -15.88
CA GLN A 473 -53.08 26.64 -15.02
C GLN A 473 -53.83 25.97 -13.83
N SER A 474 -53.73 24.66 -13.70
CA SER A 474 -54.35 23.83 -12.66
C SER A 474 -53.31 23.25 -11.68
N ALA A 475 -52.34 24.05 -11.22
CA ALA A 475 -51.34 23.56 -10.27
C ALA A 475 -51.93 23.48 -8.86
N GLU A 476 -51.97 22.27 -8.29
CA GLU A 476 -52.20 22.09 -6.85
C GLU A 476 -51.00 22.66 -6.07
N ILE A 477 -51.27 23.32 -4.95
CA ILE A 477 -50.24 23.78 -4.02
C ILE A 477 -49.82 22.58 -3.18
N ILE A 478 -48.52 22.33 -3.16
CA ILE A 478 -47.87 21.29 -2.36
C ILE A 478 -47.07 21.91 -1.22
N LEU A 479 -46.78 21.12 -0.19
CA LEU A 479 -45.84 21.51 0.85
C LEU A 479 -44.46 20.96 0.54
N THR A 480 -43.46 21.80 0.76
CA THR A 480 -42.06 21.50 0.48
C THR A 480 -41.17 22.02 1.60
N THR A 481 -39.88 21.68 1.52
CA THR A 481 -38.88 22.08 2.52
C THR A 481 -38.11 23.32 2.07
N PRO A 482 -37.48 24.07 2.99
CA PRO A 482 -36.67 25.25 2.63
C PRO A 482 -35.51 24.95 1.66
N GLN A 483 -35.03 23.71 1.58
CA GLN A 483 -33.93 23.29 0.71
C GLN A 483 -34.36 22.98 -0.73
N SER A 484 -35.62 22.55 -0.91
CA SER A 484 -36.11 22.06 -2.21
C SER A 484 -36.83 23.13 -3.02
N VAL A 485 -36.84 24.38 -2.55
CA VAL A 485 -37.70 25.45 -3.05
C VAL A 485 -36.88 26.70 -3.32
N PHE A 486 -37.28 27.46 -4.35
CA PHE A 486 -36.57 28.66 -4.78
C PHE A 486 -37.50 29.88 -4.89
N LYS A 487 -36.89 31.08 -4.86
CA LYS A 487 -37.60 32.37 -4.93
C LYS A 487 -37.70 32.93 -6.37
N GLU A 488 -37.11 32.27 -7.36
CA GLU A 488 -37.04 32.76 -8.75
C GLU A 488 -38.44 32.99 -9.33
N SER A 489 -38.82 34.26 -9.57
CA SER A 489 -40.18 34.63 -9.96
C SER A 489 -40.46 34.44 -11.46
N ASN A 490 -39.41 34.46 -12.29
CA ASN A 490 -39.46 34.24 -13.74
C ASN A 490 -38.23 33.42 -14.17
N PRO A 491 -38.28 32.09 -14.06
CA PRO A 491 -37.15 31.29 -14.47
C PRO A 491 -37.01 31.21 -15.98
N LEU A 492 -35.78 31.42 -16.49
CA LEU A 492 -35.43 31.20 -17.90
C LEU A 492 -35.72 29.75 -18.35
N CYS A 493 -35.64 28.79 -17.41
CA CYS A 493 -35.90 27.38 -17.64
C CYS A 493 -36.78 26.79 -16.52
N PRO A 494 -38.12 26.92 -16.62
CA PRO A 494 -39.07 26.33 -15.68
C PRO A 494 -38.81 24.85 -15.38
N SER A 495 -38.46 24.08 -16.40
CA SER A 495 -38.29 22.63 -16.31
C SER A 495 -37.09 22.15 -15.47
N LEU A 496 -36.10 23.01 -15.22
CA LEU A 496 -34.92 22.71 -14.38
C LEU A 496 -35.06 23.16 -12.93
N LEU A 497 -36.18 23.82 -12.60
CA LEU A 497 -36.50 24.19 -11.23
C LEU A 497 -37.54 23.22 -10.67
N PRO A 498 -37.33 22.71 -9.45
CA PRO A 498 -38.29 21.84 -8.79
C PRO A 498 -39.57 22.63 -8.43
N ASP A 499 -39.52 23.50 -7.43
CA ASP A 499 -40.70 24.22 -6.91
C ASP A 499 -40.40 25.68 -6.54
N ILE A 500 -41.40 26.56 -6.72
CA ILE A 500 -41.32 28.00 -6.40
C ILE A 500 -42.31 28.36 -5.29
N ILE A 501 -41.91 29.27 -4.39
CA ILE A 501 -42.80 29.83 -3.37
C ILE A 501 -43.74 30.84 -4.02
N GLN A 502 -45.04 30.57 -3.99
CA GLN A 502 -46.06 31.48 -4.54
C GLN A 502 -46.86 32.23 -3.47
N CYS A 503 -47.19 31.60 -2.33
CA CYS A 503 -48.23 32.13 -1.43
C CYS A 503 -47.70 32.67 -0.09
N PHE A 504 -46.39 32.60 0.17
CA PHE A 504 -45.81 32.92 1.49
C PHE A 504 -45.00 34.24 1.51
N SER A 505 -44.82 34.90 0.37
CA SER A 505 -43.95 36.08 0.20
C SER A 505 -44.52 37.39 0.78
N HIS A 506 -45.84 37.50 0.91
CA HIS A 506 -46.50 38.72 1.38
C HIS A 506 -46.62 38.80 2.91
N CYS A 507 -46.57 37.68 3.62
CA CYS A 507 -46.77 37.62 5.07
C CYS A 507 -45.46 37.49 5.86
N PHE A 508 -44.35 37.16 5.20
CA PHE A 508 -43.09 36.86 5.85
C PHE A 508 -41.88 37.22 4.99
N ASP A 509 -40.83 37.72 5.62
CA ASP A 509 -39.55 37.93 4.94
C ASP A 509 -38.83 36.59 4.74
N ILE A 510 -39.13 35.94 3.61
CA ILE A 510 -38.63 34.62 3.20
C ILE A 510 -37.10 34.52 3.30
N SER A 511 -36.36 35.64 3.19
CA SER A 511 -34.90 35.65 3.31
C SER A 511 -34.42 35.10 4.67
N LEU A 512 -35.21 35.27 5.73
CA LEU A 512 -34.91 34.76 7.08
C LEU A 512 -34.94 33.24 7.17
N LEU A 513 -35.64 32.55 6.26
CA LEU A 513 -35.67 31.09 6.18
C LEU A 513 -34.48 30.52 5.39
N GLY A 514 -33.56 31.35 4.92
CA GLY A 514 -32.37 30.92 4.17
C GLY A 514 -32.67 30.23 2.84
N ILE A 515 -33.81 30.56 2.23
CA ILE A 515 -34.25 29.98 0.96
C ILE A 515 -33.45 30.63 -0.17
N LYS A 516 -32.87 29.80 -1.04
CA LYS A 516 -32.01 30.26 -2.12
C LYS A 516 -32.81 30.96 -3.21
N LEU A 517 -32.18 31.94 -3.85
CA LEU A 517 -32.77 32.62 -5.02
C LEU A 517 -32.87 31.69 -6.21
N ARG A 518 -31.85 30.87 -6.45
CA ARG A 518 -31.72 29.90 -7.55
C ARG A 518 -31.17 28.56 -7.06
N PRO A 519 -31.39 27.46 -7.79
CA PRO A 519 -30.76 26.18 -7.54
C PRO A 519 -29.24 26.26 -7.68
N ASP A 520 -28.53 25.41 -6.93
CA ASP A 520 -27.11 25.22 -7.15
C ASP A 520 -26.89 24.49 -8.47
N LEU A 521 -25.76 24.75 -9.12
CA LEU A 521 -25.41 24.13 -10.40
C LEU A 521 -25.50 22.60 -10.37
N GLU A 522 -25.08 21.95 -9.26
CA GLU A 522 -25.19 20.49 -9.09
C GLU A 522 -26.64 20.00 -9.04
N THR A 523 -27.53 20.73 -8.35
CA THR A 523 -28.95 20.35 -8.26
C THR A 523 -29.66 20.46 -9.61
N ALA A 524 -29.43 21.56 -10.34
CA ALA A 524 -29.99 21.75 -11.67
C ALA A 524 -29.44 20.73 -12.68
N PHE A 525 -28.14 20.42 -12.61
CA PHE A 525 -27.52 19.42 -13.48
C PHE A 525 -28.04 18.00 -13.22
N ASN A 526 -28.29 17.63 -11.96
CA ASN A 526 -28.85 16.30 -11.65
C ASN A 526 -30.28 16.15 -12.21
N ILE A 527 -31.12 17.19 -12.10
CA ILE A 527 -32.46 17.20 -12.70
C ILE A 527 -32.39 17.07 -14.23
N LEU A 528 -31.45 17.80 -14.86
CA LEU A 528 -31.18 17.70 -16.30
C LEU A 528 -30.79 16.28 -16.71
N MET A 529 -29.96 15.60 -15.92
CA MET A 529 -29.50 14.25 -16.19
C MET A 529 -30.61 13.20 -16.04
N ASP A 530 -31.47 13.33 -15.02
CA ASP A 530 -32.58 12.41 -14.78
C ASP A 530 -33.60 12.46 -15.93
N LYS A 531 -33.87 13.65 -16.45
CA LYS A 531 -34.82 13.87 -17.56
C LYS A 531 -34.15 14.07 -18.92
N ARG A 532 -32.89 13.65 -19.07
CA ARG A 532 -32.06 13.97 -20.26
C ARG A 532 -32.72 13.58 -21.58
N TYR A 533 -33.35 12.41 -21.64
CA TYR A 533 -33.97 11.90 -22.87
C TYR A 533 -35.22 12.66 -23.29
N GLU A 534 -35.90 13.31 -22.35
CA GLU A 534 -37.11 14.11 -22.60
C GLU A 534 -36.77 15.57 -22.87
N MET A 535 -35.75 16.10 -22.18
CA MET A 535 -35.45 17.52 -22.15
C MET A 535 -34.33 17.90 -23.12
N LEU A 536 -33.32 17.07 -23.35
CA LEU A 536 -32.05 17.50 -23.91
C LEU A 536 -31.87 17.10 -25.38
N THR A 537 -32.34 17.95 -26.28
CA THR A 537 -32.18 17.84 -27.73
C THR A 537 -31.16 18.85 -28.23
N VAL A 538 -30.73 18.72 -29.49
CA VAL A 538 -29.82 19.70 -30.14
C VAL A 538 -30.41 21.11 -30.11
N GLU A 539 -31.73 21.24 -30.21
CA GLU A 539 -32.45 22.53 -30.21
C GLU A 539 -32.61 23.12 -28.81
N SER A 540 -32.79 22.29 -27.77
CA SER A 540 -33.00 22.76 -26.40
C SER A 540 -31.71 22.94 -25.59
N ALA A 541 -30.62 22.28 -26.00
CA ALA A 541 -29.31 22.36 -25.34
C ALA A 541 -28.76 23.79 -25.15
N PRO A 542 -28.87 24.73 -26.13
CA PRO A 542 -28.44 26.12 -25.95
C PRO A 542 -29.11 26.80 -24.75
N ILE A 543 -30.41 26.58 -24.59
CA ILE A 543 -31.22 27.22 -23.55
C ILE A 543 -30.79 26.70 -22.16
N TYR A 544 -30.65 25.38 -22.02
CA TYR A 544 -30.28 24.76 -20.76
C TYR A 544 -28.83 25.04 -20.36
N PHE A 545 -27.88 24.95 -21.28
CA PHE A 545 -26.47 25.24 -21.00
C PHE A 545 -26.23 26.72 -20.70
N ALA A 546 -26.95 27.64 -21.35
CA ALA A 546 -26.93 29.06 -21.01
C ALA A 546 -27.49 29.33 -19.60
N TYR A 547 -28.53 28.61 -19.18
CA TYR A 547 -29.05 28.70 -17.80
C TYR A 547 -28.05 28.17 -16.78
N LEU A 548 -27.45 27.00 -17.02
CA LEU A 548 -26.43 26.42 -16.13
C LEU A 548 -25.20 27.32 -15.98
N ASN A 549 -24.82 28.07 -17.02
CA ASN A 549 -23.74 29.06 -16.95
C ASN A 549 -24.03 30.21 -15.95
N LYS A 550 -25.31 30.50 -15.68
CA LYS A 550 -25.77 31.58 -14.79
C LYS A 550 -25.94 31.13 -13.33
N LEU A 551 -25.68 29.85 -13.03
CA LEU A 551 -25.79 29.28 -11.69
C LEU A 551 -24.43 29.25 -10.98
N ASP A 552 -24.45 29.45 -9.67
CA ASP A 552 -23.27 29.34 -8.82
C ASP A 552 -23.01 27.87 -8.43
N GLY A 553 -21.74 27.50 -8.25
CA GLY A 553 -21.34 26.15 -7.81
C GLY A 553 -20.33 25.41 -8.70
N LEU A 554 -19.68 26.12 -9.63
CA LEU A 554 -18.63 25.57 -10.48
C LEU A 554 -17.36 25.26 -9.68
N ASN A 555 -17.21 24.00 -9.28
CA ASN A 555 -16.08 23.50 -8.50
C ASN A 555 -15.34 22.37 -9.24
N LYS A 556 -14.07 22.14 -8.90
CA LYS A 556 -13.27 21.05 -9.50
C LYS A 556 -13.93 19.67 -9.36
N THR A 557 -14.53 19.40 -8.20
CA THR A 557 -15.26 18.15 -7.93
C THR A 557 -16.48 17.96 -8.83
N PHE A 558 -17.18 19.05 -9.17
CA PHE A 558 -18.29 19.01 -10.10
C PHE A 558 -17.79 18.75 -11.53
N ILE A 559 -16.73 19.42 -11.96
CA ILE A 559 -16.13 19.23 -13.29
C ILE A 559 -15.68 17.77 -13.48
N GLU A 560 -15.00 17.18 -12.50
CA GLU A 560 -14.61 15.77 -12.53
C GLU A 560 -15.81 14.81 -12.60
N LYS A 561 -16.92 15.11 -11.91
CA LYS A 561 -18.15 14.29 -12.01
C LYS A 561 -18.81 14.38 -13.39
N VAL A 562 -18.69 15.52 -14.06
CA VAL A 562 -19.34 15.79 -15.35
C VAL A 562 -18.49 15.35 -16.53
N SER A 563 -17.16 15.43 -16.44
CA SER A 563 -16.23 15.13 -17.55
C SER A 563 -16.41 13.73 -18.13
N TYR A 564 -16.79 12.74 -17.30
CA TYR A 564 -16.99 11.36 -17.74
C TYR A 564 -18.43 11.05 -18.20
N LYS A 565 -19.40 11.96 -17.96
CA LYS A 565 -20.81 11.75 -18.32
C LYS A 565 -21.08 12.15 -19.77
N SER A 566 -21.80 11.31 -20.48
CA SER A 566 -22.31 11.59 -21.82
C SER A 566 -23.65 12.34 -21.72
N PHE A 567 -23.63 13.65 -22.00
CA PHE A 567 -24.84 14.48 -21.96
C PHE A 567 -24.88 15.54 -23.06
N ILE A 568 -23.85 15.70 -23.90
CA ILE A 568 -23.87 16.71 -24.96
C ILE A 568 -24.55 16.11 -26.21
N PRO A 569 -25.68 16.65 -26.70
CA PRO A 569 -26.44 16.03 -27.79
C PRO A 569 -25.80 16.31 -29.15
N HIS A 570 -25.48 15.27 -29.91
CA HIS A 570 -24.92 15.41 -31.26
C HIS A 570 -25.85 14.83 -32.34
N SER A 571 -25.65 15.24 -33.59
CA SER A 571 -26.48 15.01 -34.79
C SER A 571 -26.81 13.53 -35.08
N SER A 572 -26.11 12.59 -34.43
CA SER A 572 -26.21 11.14 -34.62
C SER A 572 -27.02 10.41 -33.53
N SER A 573 -27.94 11.10 -32.84
CA SER A 573 -28.84 10.53 -31.79
C SER A 573 -28.15 9.97 -30.54
N SER A 574 -26.85 10.23 -30.37
CA SER A 574 -26.07 9.81 -29.21
C SER A 574 -25.57 11.00 -28.41
N TYR A 575 -25.57 10.86 -27.08
CA TYR A 575 -24.96 11.84 -26.18
C TYR A 575 -23.45 11.62 -26.14
N SER A 576 -22.70 12.70 -26.28
CA SER A 576 -21.24 12.70 -26.24
C SER A 576 -20.72 13.22 -24.89
N LYS A 577 -19.51 12.79 -24.54
CA LYS A 577 -18.77 13.33 -23.39
C LYS A 577 -18.10 14.66 -23.76
N PRO A 578 -17.79 15.53 -22.79
CA PRO A 578 -17.02 16.75 -23.03
C PRO A 578 -15.69 16.54 -23.77
N SER A 579 -15.00 15.42 -23.58
CA SER A 579 -13.72 15.11 -24.25
C SER A 579 -13.86 14.69 -25.73
N GLN A 580 -15.08 14.39 -26.19
CA GLN A 580 -15.35 13.86 -27.53
C GLN A 580 -15.89 14.92 -28.50
N VAL A 581 -16.16 16.12 -28.00
CA VAL A 581 -16.79 17.23 -28.74
C VAL A 581 -15.88 18.44 -28.67
N PHE A 582 -15.88 19.24 -29.72
CA PHE A 582 -15.06 20.46 -29.82
C PHE A 582 -15.92 21.66 -30.23
N ILE A 583 -15.55 22.86 -29.77
CA ILE A 583 -16.28 24.09 -30.13
C ILE A 583 -15.57 24.75 -31.32
N ARG A 584 -16.33 25.00 -32.41
CA ARG A 584 -15.77 25.59 -33.64
C ARG A 584 -15.27 27.01 -33.35
N SER A 585 -14.01 27.29 -33.69
CA SER A 585 -13.51 28.66 -33.81
C SER A 585 -13.74 29.13 -35.24
N GLU A 586 -14.28 30.34 -35.44
CA GLU A 586 -14.64 30.95 -36.73
C GLU A 586 -13.48 31.10 -37.74
N THR A 587 -12.27 30.63 -37.42
CA THR A 587 -11.02 30.96 -38.12
C THR A 587 -10.55 29.95 -39.18
N LEU A 588 -11.27 28.85 -39.41
CA LEU A 588 -10.88 27.84 -40.42
C LEU A 588 -11.69 28.00 -41.71
N THR A 589 -11.10 28.71 -42.68
CA THR A 589 -11.52 28.69 -44.09
C THR A 589 -10.94 27.45 -44.77
N SER A 590 -11.63 26.31 -44.69
CA SER A 590 -11.33 25.11 -45.47
C SER A 590 -12.45 24.84 -46.49
N SER A 591 -12.12 24.16 -47.58
CA SER A 591 -13.07 23.71 -48.62
C SER A 591 -14.31 23.04 -48.01
N SER A 592 -15.50 23.24 -48.61
CA SER A 592 -16.76 22.58 -48.19
C SER A 592 -16.64 21.06 -48.02
N ASP A 593 -15.78 20.45 -48.83
CA ASP A 593 -15.58 18.99 -48.86
C ASP A 593 -14.70 18.50 -47.70
N ASP A 594 -13.78 19.33 -47.22
CA ASP A 594 -12.97 19.01 -46.03
C ASP A 594 -13.80 19.15 -44.76
N GLU A 595 -14.76 20.09 -44.72
CA GLU A 595 -15.69 20.23 -43.59
C GLU A 595 -16.59 18.98 -43.46
N THR A 596 -17.17 18.51 -44.56
CA THR A 596 -17.97 17.27 -44.55
C THR A 596 -17.13 16.03 -44.26
N ALA A 597 -15.86 16.01 -44.68
CA ALA A 597 -14.92 14.93 -44.37
C ALA A 597 -14.41 14.97 -42.92
N THR A 598 -14.44 16.12 -42.22
CA THR A 598 -14.09 16.18 -40.78
C THR A 598 -15.17 15.56 -39.87
N CYS A 599 -16.43 15.61 -40.32
CA CYS A 599 -17.56 15.02 -39.60
C CYS A 599 -17.38 13.50 -39.42
N GLY A 600 -17.62 13.02 -38.20
CA GLY A 600 -17.47 11.60 -37.83
C GLY A 600 -16.08 11.23 -37.30
N LEU A 601 -15.05 12.06 -37.53
CA LEU A 601 -13.76 11.93 -36.85
C LEU A 601 -13.65 12.94 -35.69
N ILE A 602 -13.81 14.23 -36.00
CA ILE A 602 -13.80 15.33 -35.02
C ILE A 602 -15.15 16.04 -35.09
N ASP A 603 -15.97 15.89 -34.05
CA ASP A 603 -17.29 16.49 -34.04
C ASP A 603 -17.23 17.89 -33.43
N TYR A 604 -17.52 18.89 -34.26
CA TYR A 604 -17.66 20.28 -33.83
C TYR A 604 -19.11 20.60 -33.49
N ILE A 605 -19.30 21.35 -32.41
CA ILE A 605 -20.58 21.80 -31.91
C ILE A 605 -20.52 23.30 -31.62
N ASP A 606 -21.64 23.98 -31.86
CA ASP A 606 -21.84 25.36 -31.49
C ASP A 606 -23.27 25.56 -30.96
N TYR A 607 -23.40 25.95 -29.69
CA TYR A 607 -24.68 26.27 -29.05
C TYR A 607 -24.81 27.76 -28.70
N GLY A 608 -23.97 28.61 -29.29
CA GLY A 608 -23.92 30.04 -29.00
C GLY A 608 -23.05 30.38 -27.77
N PRO A 609 -22.79 31.69 -27.54
CA PRO A 609 -21.71 32.15 -26.67
C PRO A 609 -21.91 31.79 -25.19
N GLU A 610 -23.13 31.94 -24.65
CA GLU A 610 -23.42 31.66 -23.24
C GLU A 610 -23.32 30.16 -22.92
N ALA A 611 -23.86 29.30 -23.80
CA ALA A 611 -23.80 27.85 -23.65
C ALA A 611 -22.39 27.30 -23.87
N ASN A 612 -21.67 27.81 -24.87
CA ASN A 612 -20.29 27.43 -25.15
C ASN A 612 -19.38 27.82 -23.97
N SER A 613 -19.60 28.97 -23.32
CA SER A 613 -18.87 29.37 -22.11
C SER A 613 -19.00 28.34 -20.98
N PHE A 614 -20.20 27.79 -20.77
CA PHE A 614 -20.42 26.71 -19.80
C PHE A 614 -19.68 25.43 -20.21
N LEU A 615 -19.76 25.04 -21.48
CA LEU A 615 -19.04 23.86 -21.98
C LEU A 615 -17.52 24.02 -21.85
N PHE A 616 -16.96 25.20 -22.11
CA PHE A 616 -15.56 25.52 -21.84
C PHE A 616 -15.20 25.34 -20.37
N SER A 617 -16.06 25.79 -19.45
CA SER A 617 -15.83 25.65 -18.01
C SER A 617 -15.83 24.19 -17.52
N ILE A 618 -16.50 23.28 -18.24
CA ILE A 618 -16.54 21.83 -17.97
C ILE A 618 -15.37 21.08 -18.63
N GLY A 619 -14.62 21.73 -19.53
CA GLY A 619 -13.45 21.15 -20.18
C GLY A 619 -13.63 20.78 -21.65
N VAL A 620 -14.70 21.24 -22.30
CA VAL A 620 -14.80 21.20 -23.77
C VAL A 620 -13.79 22.20 -24.34
N VAL A 621 -12.95 21.77 -25.27
CA VAL A 621 -11.90 22.60 -25.88
C VAL A 621 -12.25 22.93 -27.33
N SER A 622 -11.69 24.02 -27.86
CA SER A 622 -11.92 24.41 -29.26
C SER A 622 -11.23 23.50 -30.27
N TYR A 623 -10.16 22.85 -29.83
CA TYR A 623 -9.35 21.99 -30.67
C TYR A 623 -8.84 20.79 -29.86
N PRO A 624 -8.84 19.56 -30.43
CA PRO A 624 -8.38 18.38 -29.72
C PRO A 624 -6.93 18.51 -29.29
N SER A 625 -6.66 18.26 -28.01
CA SER A 625 -5.31 18.00 -27.54
C SER A 625 -4.75 16.76 -28.25
N ALA A 626 -3.43 16.61 -28.27
CA ALA A 626 -2.79 15.43 -28.87
C ALA A 626 -3.29 14.10 -28.27
N GLU A 627 -3.56 14.09 -26.97
CA GLU A 627 -4.11 12.94 -26.24
C GLU A 627 -5.54 12.64 -26.69
N ASN A 628 -6.41 13.66 -26.75
CA ASN A 628 -7.78 13.50 -27.23
C ASN A 628 -7.80 13.10 -28.71
N LEU A 629 -6.91 13.65 -29.54
CA LEU A 629 -6.80 13.33 -30.95
C LEU A 629 -6.43 11.86 -31.15
N ILE A 630 -5.48 11.33 -30.39
CA ILE A 630 -5.13 9.90 -30.40
C ILE A 630 -6.31 9.03 -29.96
N GLU A 631 -6.99 9.40 -28.87
CA GLU A 631 -8.17 8.67 -28.40
C GLU A 631 -9.26 8.61 -29.47
N LEU A 632 -9.53 9.74 -30.15
CA LEU A 632 -10.47 9.80 -31.27
C LEU A 632 -10.02 8.91 -32.44
N LEU A 633 -8.72 8.91 -32.80
CA LEU A 633 -8.19 8.04 -33.86
C LEU A 633 -8.34 6.56 -33.49
N ILE A 634 -8.18 6.18 -32.23
CA ILE A 634 -8.33 4.79 -31.77
C ILE A 634 -9.81 4.38 -31.71
N GLU A 635 -10.69 5.22 -31.16
CA GLU A 635 -12.10 4.92 -30.91
C GLU A 635 -12.96 5.02 -32.18
N ARG A 636 -12.74 6.04 -33.02
CA ARG A 636 -13.67 6.40 -34.11
C ARG A 636 -13.23 5.95 -35.50
N GLN A 637 -11.99 5.52 -35.67
CA GLN A 637 -11.45 5.05 -36.97
C GLN A 637 -12.38 4.10 -37.74
N SER A 638 -12.94 3.08 -37.07
CA SER A 638 -13.73 2.05 -37.75
C SER A 638 -15.05 2.61 -38.25
N SER A 639 -15.67 3.50 -37.46
CA SER A 639 -16.92 4.15 -37.85
C SER A 639 -16.70 5.21 -38.92
N TYR A 640 -15.60 5.95 -38.85
CA TYR A 640 -15.29 7.03 -39.78
C TYR A 640 -15.16 6.55 -41.23
N PHE A 641 -14.51 5.40 -41.45
CA PHE A 641 -14.38 4.80 -42.77
C PHE A 641 -15.55 3.87 -43.15
N SER A 642 -16.40 3.42 -42.20
CA SER A 642 -17.55 2.55 -42.49
C SER A 642 -18.86 3.30 -42.77
N GLN A 643 -18.99 4.57 -42.38
CA GLN A 643 -20.22 5.36 -42.50
C GLN A 643 -20.59 5.76 -43.94
N THR A 644 -19.91 5.28 -44.98
CA THR A 644 -20.17 5.71 -46.37
C THR A 644 -21.04 4.70 -47.12
N ASN A 645 -22.34 5.00 -47.20
CA ASN A 645 -23.26 4.35 -48.13
C ASN A 645 -23.23 5.01 -49.54
N GLU A 646 -22.46 6.09 -49.73
CA GLU A 646 -22.29 6.79 -51.01
C GLU A 646 -20.79 6.98 -51.31
N ASN A 647 -20.17 5.98 -51.94
CA ASN A 647 -18.75 5.97 -52.28
C ASN A 647 -18.49 6.78 -53.54
N THR A 648 -18.20 8.08 -53.41
CA THR A 648 -17.39 8.79 -54.42
C THR A 648 -15.92 8.68 -54.04
N ASP A 649 -15.05 8.37 -55.00
CA ASP A 649 -13.59 8.33 -54.79
C ASP A 649 -13.05 9.64 -54.21
N GLU A 650 -13.72 10.76 -54.48
CA GLU A 650 -13.39 12.08 -53.97
C GLU A 650 -13.61 12.20 -52.46
N MET A 651 -14.69 11.66 -51.91
CA MET A 651 -14.97 11.67 -50.46
C MET A 651 -13.98 10.80 -49.68
N ILE A 652 -13.63 9.63 -50.22
CA ILE A 652 -12.62 8.75 -49.60
C ILE A 652 -11.26 9.46 -49.58
N ARG A 653 -10.88 10.16 -50.66
CA ARG A 653 -9.66 10.97 -50.70
C ARG A 653 -9.69 12.13 -49.71
N ALA A 654 -10.82 12.83 -49.58
CA ALA A 654 -10.98 13.90 -48.59
C ALA A 654 -10.82 13.36 -47.16
N LYS A 655 -11.45 12.22 -46.84
CA LYS A 655 -11.29 11.54 -45.54
C LYS A 655 -9.86 11.12 -45.25
N LEU A 656 -9.17 10.55 -46.24
CA LEU A 656 -7.75 10.20 -46.12
C LEU A 656 -6.87 11.43 -45.88
N ARG A 657 -7.15 12.57 -46.53
CA ARG A 657 -6.44 13.84 -46.30
C ARG A 657 -6.65 14.35 -44.88
N VAL A 658 -7.89 14.38 -44.39
CA VAL A 658 -8.20 14.79 -43.01
C VAL A 658 -7.49 13.89 -42.01
N TYR A 659 -7.55 12.57 -42.18
CA TYR A 659 -6.87 11.61 -41.32
C TYR A 659 -5.36 11.79 -41.33
N THR A 660 -4.76 12.03 -42.51
CA THR A 660 -3.32 12.29 -42.65
C THR A 660 -2.93 13.61 -41.98
N ASN A 661 -3.75 14.66 -42.08
CA ASN A 661 -3.51 15.94 -41.41
C ASN A 661 -3.54 15.80 -39.87
N CYS A 662 -4.46 15.01 -39.33
CA CYS A 662 -4.49 14.67 -37.90
C CYS A 662 -3.19 13.97 -37.46
N LEU A 663 -2.71 13.02 -38.26
CA LEU A 663 -1.44 12.32 -37.99
C LEU A 663 -0.22 13.25 -38.07
N LYS A 664 -0.20 14.21 -39.01
CA LYS A 664 0.84 15.25 -39.09
C LYS A 664 0.86 16.16 -37.88
N GLN A 665 -0.32 16.58 -37.43
CA GLN A 665 -0.47 17.40 -36.23
C GLN A 665 0.09 16.67 -35.01
N LEU A 666 -0.16 15.36 -34.90
CA LEU A 666 0.51 14.53 -33.90
C LEU A 666 2.02 14.55 -34.09
N ALA A 667 2.54 14.25 -35.28
CA ALA A 667 3.98 14.17 -35.55
C ALA A 667 4.75 15.48 -35.29
N SER A 668 4.09 16.63 -35.44
CA SER A 668 4.70 17.96 -35.22
C SER A 668 5.03 18.28 -33.76
N ILE A 669 4.56 17.47 -32.80
CA ILE A 669 4.71 17.75 -31.36
C ILE A 669 6.08 17.27 -30.87
N SER A 670 6.90 18.19 -30.36
CA SER A 670 8.28 17.90 -29.94
C SER A 670 8.42 16.91 -28.77
N ASN A 671 7.41 16.77 -27.91
CA ASN A 671 7.46 15.97 -26.68
C ASN A 671 6.69 14.64 -26.74
N ILE A 672 6.35 14.13 -27.93
CA ILE A 672 5.56 12.89 -28.10
C ILE A 672 6.17 11.70 -27.34
N LYS A 673 7.49 11.52 -27.43
CA LYS A 673 8.20 10.41 -26.78
C LYS A 673 8.00 10.39 -25.26
N GLN A 674 7.92 11.55 -24.60
CA GLN A 674 7.78 11.62 -23.14
C GLN A 674 6.32 11.50 -22.69
N LYS A 675 5.37 12.12 -23.42
CA LYS A 675 3.96 12.13 -23.04
C LYS A 675 3.26 10.78 -23.29
N PHE A 676 3.57 10.12 -24.40
CA PHE A 676 2.85 8.93 -24.85
C PHE A 676 3.52 7.59 -24.47
N GLN A 677 4.64 7.63 -23.74
CA GLN A 677 5.27 6.44 -23.18
C GLN A 677 4.79 6.09 -21.75
N GLN A 678 3.88 6.87 -21.18
CA GLN A 678 3.27 6.57 -19.88
C GLN A 678 2.18 5.50 -20.04
N GLU A 679 2.15 4.52 -19.14
CA GLU A 679 1.06 3.55 -19.06
C GLU A 679 -0.18 4.19 -18.42
N PRO A 680 -1.41 3.90 -18.88
CA PRO A 680 -1.82 2.82 -19.79
C PRO A 680 -1.91 3.22 -21.28
N LEU A 681 -1.54 4.44 -21.66
CA LEU A 681 -1.68 4.94 -23.04
C LEU A 681 -0.74 4.21 -24.02
N LYS A 682 0.49 3.93 -23.59
CA LYS A 682 1.50 3.23 -24.41
C LYS A 682 1.02 1.84 -24.86
N SER A 683 0.52 1.02 -23.93
CA SER A 683 0.00 -0.31 -24.26
C SER A 683 -1.23 -0.25 -25.19
N ARG A 684 -2.10 0.75 -25.05
CA ARG A 684 -3.23 0.96 -25.99
C ARG A 684 -2.75 1.37 -27.38
N LEU A 685 -1.80 2.28 -27.47
CA LEU A 685 -1.22 2.77 -28.73
C LEU A 685 -0.50 1.69 -29.53
N ILE A 686 0.18 0.76 -28.85
CA ILE A 686 0.88 -0.36 -29.51
C ILE A 686 -0.12 -1.43 -29.98
N ASN A 687 -1.17 -1.69 -29.18
CA ASN A 687 -2.05 -2.84 -29.41
C ASN A 687 -3.28 -2.56 -30.27
N LYS A 688 -3.70 -1.29 -30.41
CA LYS A 688 -4.86 -0.88 -31.23
C LYS A 688 -4.41 -0.39 -32.61
N PRO A 689 -5.19 -0.63 -33.67
CA PRO A 689 -4.94 -0.01 -34.96
C PRO A 689 -5.26 1.49 -34.86
N TRP A 690 -4.48 2.34 -35.50
CA TRP A 690 -4.70 3.80 -35.63
C TRP A 690 -3.75 4.43 -36.66
N CYS A 691 -2.69 3.72 -37.06
CA CYS A 691 -1.78 4.17 -38.08
C CYS A 691 -2.34 3.88 -39.48
N LEU A 692 -2.25 4.87 -40.37
CA LEU A 692 -2.58 4.72 -41.78
C LEU A 692 -1.40 4.05 -42.50
N GLY A 693 -1.64 2.91 -43.14
CA GLY A 693 -0.70 2.28 -44.05
C GLY A 693 -1.26 2.18 -45.46
N TYR A 694 -0.40 2.00 -46.46
CA TYR A 694 -0.81 1.69 -47.82
C TYR A 694 -0.13 0.42 -48.32
N GLN A 695 -0.83 -0.32 -49.18
CA GLN A 695 -0.30 -1.48 -49.89
C GLN A 695 -0.23 -1.17 -51.39
N ILE A 696 0.86 -1.55 -52.04
CA ILE A 696 1.03 -1.37 -53.49
C ILE A 696 0.52 -2.63 -54.18
N ILE A 697 -0.58 -2.51 -54.91
CA ILE A 697 -1.11 -3.61 -55.73
C ILE A 697 -0.66 -3.41 -57.17
N LYS A 698 0.03 -4.41 -57.72
CA LYS A 698 0.40 -4.45 -59.14
C LYS A 698 -0.78 -4.94 -59.97
N HIS A 699 -1.24 -4.13 -60.92
CA HIS A 699 -2.18 -4.56 -61.95
C HIS A 699 -1.45 -5.11 -63.17
N GLU A 700 -2.07 -6.04 -63.91
CA GLU A 700 -1.51 -6.68 -65.12
C GLU A 700 -1.09 -5.66 -66.21
N ASN A 701 -1.65 -4.45 -66.16
CA ASN A 701 -1.36 -3.36 -67.09
C ASN A 701 -0.09 -2.55 -66.74
N GLY A 702 0.63 -2.89 -65.67
CA GLY A 702 1.85 -2.20 -65.23
C GLY A 702 1.64 -0.94 -64.38
N ASN A 703 0.38 -0.58 -64.09
CA ASN A 703 0.06 0.52 -63.17
C ASN A 703 -0.04 -0.01 -61.73
N ASN A 704 0.66 0.65 -60.81
CA ASN A 704 0.64 0.36 -59.38
C ASN A 704 -0.44 1.21 -58.69
N GLU A 705 -1.36 0.58 -57.96
CA GLU A 705 -2.39 1.26 -57.18
C GLU A 705 -2.08 1.20 -55.67
N LYS A 706 -2.23 2.32 -54.96
CA LYS A 706 -2.04 2.39 -53.50
C LYS A 706 -3.38 2.21 -52.80
N VAL A 707 -3.56 1.09 -52.10
CA VAL A 707 -4.74 0.82 -51.28
C VAL A 707 -4.44 1.16 -49.83
N PHE A 708 -5.21 2.05 -49.22
CA PHE A 708 -5.00 2.50 -47.84
C PHE A 708 -5.77 1.65 -46.84
N GLN A 709 -5.13 1.29 -45.72
CA GLN A 709 -5.72 0.54 -44.62
C GLN A 709 -5.18 1.05 -43.27
N ILE A 710 -6.01 1.04 -42.25
CA ILE A 710 -5.57 1.36 -40.88
C ILE A 710 -5.10 0.09 -40.19
N ALA A 711 -3.92 0.16 -39.58
CA ALA A 711 -3.29 -0.97 -38.89
C ALA A 711 -2.59 -0.54 -37.60
N LYS A 712 -2.06 -1.53 -36.89
CA LYS A 712 -1.24 -1.32 -35.69
C LYS A 712 0.15 -0.82 -36.11
N PRO A 713 0.83 -0.02 -35.27
CA PRO A 713 2.20 0.42 -35.56
C PRO A 713 3.14 -0.74 -35.94
N ASN A 714 3.08 -1.87 -35.22
CA ASN A 714 3.94 -3.04 -35.46
C ASN A 714 3.64 -3.80 -36.77
N ASP A 715 2.47 -3.59 -37.37
CA ASP A 715 2.09 -4.22 -38.64
C ASP A 715 2.47 -3.36 -39.85
N ILE A 716 3.00 -2.15 -39.63
CA ILE A 716 3.40 -1.20 -40.68
C ILE A 716 4.92 -1.19 -40.82
N TYR A 717 5.36 -1.17 -42.09
CA TYR A 717 6.76 -1.12 -42.46
C TYR A 717 7.14 0.25 -43.02
N LEU A 718 8.36 0.69 -42.74
CA LEU A 718 8.94 1.91 -43.30
C LEU A 718 9.66 1.54 -44.61
N ASP A 719 9.25 2.14 -45.72
CA ASP A 719 9.77 1.82 -47.06
C ASP A 719 11.18 2.41 -47.26
N ASP A 720 12.20 1.55 -47.20
CA ASP A 720 13.59 1.84 -47.53
C ASP A 720 14.15 1.02 -48.71
N ASP A 721 13.36 0.08 -49.24
CA ASP A 721 13.67 -0.73 -50.42
C ASP A 721 12.38 -0.85 -51.25
N HIS A 722 12.17 0.15 -52.11
CA HIS A 722 10.90 0.31 -52.83
C HIS A 722 10.59 -0.89 -53.73
N GLN A 723 11.63 -1.52 -54.28
CA GLN A 723 11.48 -2.72 -55.10
C GLN A 723 10.95 -3.89 -54.26
N SER A 724 11.49 -4.09 -53.06
CA SER A 724 10.99 -5.10 -52.12
C SER A 724 9.57 -4.79 -51.65
N ALA A 725 9.21 -3.51 -51.46
CA ALA A 725 7.84 -3.11 -51.12
C ALA A 725 6.84 -3.43 -52.24
N ILE A 726 7.23 -3.19 -53.49
CA ILE A 726 6.48 -3.50 -54.69
C ILE A 726 6.29 -5.02 -54.86
N ASP A 727 7.34 -5.81 -54.61
CA ASP A 727 7.31 -7.25 -54.82
C ASP A 727 6.63 -8.00 -53.68
N LEU A 728 6.88 -7.65 -52.43
CA LEU A 728 6.30 -8.34 -51.26
C LEU A 728 4.91 -7.80 -50.88
N GLN A 729 4.55 -6.61 -51.37
CA GLN A 729 3.31 -5.89 -51.06
C GLN A 729 3.02 -5.81 -49.55
N PRO A 730 3.97 -5.39 -48.68
CA PRO A 730 3.69 -5.18 -47.27
C PRO A 730 2.90 -3.88 -47.06
N LEU A 731 2.29 -3.73 -45.88
CA LEU A 731 1.63 -2.49 -45.50
C LEU A 731 2.69 -1.44 -45.12
N CYS A 732 2.86 -0.41 -45.94
CA CYS A 732 3.89 0.61 -45.79
C CYS A 732 3.33 1.91 -45.18
N ALA A 733 4.17 2.65 -44.46
CA ALA A 733 3.83 3.98 -43.97
C ALA A 733 3.78 5.00 -45.12
N PRO A 734 2.93 6.05 -45.06
CA PRO A 734 2.91 7.14 -46.05
C PRO A 734 4.27 7.83 -46.22
N ASP A 735 4.55 8.30 -47.44
CA ASP A 735 5.83 8.91 -47.88
C ASP A 735 6.06 10.32 -47.29
N GLU A 736 5.96 10.48 -45.97
CA GLU A 736 6.13 11.75 -45.27
C GLU A 736 7.11 11.62 -44.11
N ALA A 737 8.15 12.45 -44.09
CA ALA A 737 9.27 12.34 -43.15
C ALA A 737 8.84 12.43 -41.68
N ASP A 738 7.83 13.23 -41.36
CA ASP A 738 7.33 13.40 -39.99
C ASP A 738 6.53 12.17 -39.53
N LEU A 739 5.77 11.54 -40.43
CA LEU A 739 5.03 10.30 -40.14
C LEU A 739 5.96 9.10 -40.01
N ILE A 740 7.01 9.02 -40.83
CA ILE A 740 8.04 7.96 -40.73
C ILE A 740 8.67 7.98 -39.34
N LYS A 741 9.10 9.16 -38.86
CA LYS A 741 9.64 9.34 -37.51
C LYS A 741 8.62 8.95 -36.44
N LEU A 742 7.36 9.38 -36.59
CA LEU A 742 6.28 9.06 -35.65
C LEU A 742 6.09 7.54 -35.56
N TYR A 743 6.00 6.84 -36.69
CA TYR A 743 5.71 5.41 -36.73
C TYR A 743 6.90 4.59 -36.19
N GLU A 744 8.13 5.03 -36.47
CA GLU A 744 9.35 4.48 -35.87
C GLU A 744 9.31 4.59 -34.33
N THR A 745 8.82 5.71 -33.77
CA THR A 745 8.72 5.85 -32.30
C THR A 745 7.76 4.86 -31.63
N PHE A 746 6.75 4.37 -32.36
CA PHE A 746 5.71 3.48 -31.84
C PHE A 746 5.88 2.00 -32.23
N GLY A 747 6.99 1.65 -32.90
CA GLY A 747 7.38 0.25 -33.14
C GLY A 747 7.30 -0.24 -34.59
N ALA A 748 7.07 0.65 -35.57
CA ALA A 748 7.18 0.29 -36.98
C ALA A 748 8.63 -0.10 -37.32
N LYS A 749 8.79 -1.09 -38.21
CA LYS A 749 10.10 -1.62 -38.60
C LYS A 749 10.48 -1.16 -39.99
N TRP A 750 11.78 -0.97 -40.23
CA TRP A 750 12.31 -0.77 -41.58
C TRP A 750 12.13 -2.05 -42.41
N LEU A 751 11.70 -1.92 -43.66
CA LEU A 751 11.42 -3.07 -44.51
C LEU A 751 12.67 -3.93 -44.70
N SER A 752 13.83 -3.31 -44.94
CA SER A 752 15.11 -4.02 -45.07
C SER A 752 15.52 -4.87 -43.86
N GLU A 753 15.10 -4.51 -42.65
CA GLU A 753 15.38 -5.29 -41.42
C GLU A 753 14.52 -6.56 -41.32
N SER A 754 13.37 -6.56 -41.99
CA SER A 754 12.40 -7.66 -41.99
C SER A 754 12.51 -8.60 -43.19
N VAL A 755 13.29 -8.21 -44.19
CA VAL A 755 13.48 -8.95 -45.44
C VAL A 755 14.85 -9.61 -45.44
N LYS A 756 14.89 -10.94 -45.60
CA LYS A 756 16.13 -11.70 -45.78
C LYS A 756 16.31 -12.01 -47.25
N ARG A 757 17.38 -11.48 -47.83
CA ARG A 757 17.76 -11.67 -49.24
C ARG A 757 18.89 -12.70 -49.33
N THR A 758 18.65 -13.81 -50.01
CA THR A 758 19.64 -14.86 -50.30
C THR A 758 19.91 -14.90 -51.80
N LEU A 759 21.17 -14.67 -52.17
CA LEU A 759 21.59 -14.72 -53.57
C LEU A 759 22.22 -16.06 -53.88
N ILE A 760 21.83 -16.64 -55.02
CA ILE A 760 22.32 -17.94 -55.47
C ILE A 760 22.67 -17.81 -56.95
N HIS A 761 23.91 -18.17 -57.31
CA HIS A 761 24.25 -18.37 -58.72
C HIS A 761 23.77 -19.76 -59.17
N THR A 762 23.31 -19.87 -60.42
CA THR A 762 22.88 -21.13 -61.01
C THR A 762 23.69 -21.42 -62.28
N GLY A 763 24.06 -22.69 -62.48
CA GLY A 763 24.82 -23.15 -63.64
C GLY A 763 26.35 -23.06 -63.52
N LEU A 764 27.03 -23.18 -64.65
CA LEU A 764 28.50 -23.19 -64.73
C LEU A 764 29.11 -21.78 -64.58
N ILE A 765 30.31 -21.73 -63.98
CA ILE A 765 31.07 -20.49 -63.75
C ILE A 765 32.14 -20.34 -64.83
N PHE A 766 32.21 -19.16 -65.46
CA PHE A 766 33.15 -18.86 -66.53
C PHE A 766 34.08 -17.68 -66.15
N THR A 767 35.32 -17.74 -66.63
CA THR A 767 36.25 -16.60 -66.63
C THR A 767 36.43 -16.09 -68.05
N THR A 768 35.70 -15.03 -68.41
CA THR A 768 35.70 -14.45 -69.75
C THR A 768 36.59 -13.21 -69.81
N GLU A 769 36.84 -12.68 -71.01
CA GLU A 769 37.53 -11.38 -71.14
C GLU A 769 36.74 -10.25 -70.47
N ARG A 770 35.40 -10.31 -70.51
CA ARG A 770 34.51 -9.35 -69.86
C ARG A 770 34.62 -9.40 -68.33
N SER A 771 34.69 -10.59 -67.73
CA SER A 771 34.85 -10.72 -66.27
C SER A 771 36.22 -10.18 -65.81
N LYS A 772 37.27 -10.39 -66.60
CA LYS A 772 38.62 -9.84 -66.35
C LYS A 772 38.66 -8.31 -66.47
N GLN A 773 38.07 -7.74 -67.52
CA GLN A 773 37.99 -6.29 -67.70
C GLN A 773 37.25 -5.61 -66.54
N LEU A 774 36.18 -6.23 -66.05
CA LEU A 774 35.42 -5.71 -64.92
C LEU A 774 36.17 -5.85 -63.60
N TYR A 775 36.90 -6.95 -63.39
CA TYR A 775 37.82 -7.09 -62.26
C TYR A 775 38.86 -5.96 -62.25
N ASP A 776 39.53 -5.74 -63.39
CA ASP A 776 40.53 -4.67 -63.50
C ASP A 776 39.91 -3.30 -63.24
N LEU A 777 38.72 -3.03 -63.78
CA LEU A 777 38.00 -1.77 -63.58
C LEU A 777 37.68 -1.54 -62.09
N ILE A 778 37.13 -2.54 -61.41
CA ILE A 778 36.77 -2.45 -59.98
C ILE A 778 38.03 -2.31 -59.15
N ASP A 779 39.06 -3.15 -59.36
CA ASP A 779 40.30 -3.07 -58.59
C ASP A 779 40.93 -1.67 -58.72
N HIS A 780 41.12 -1.15 -59.94
CA HIS A 780 41.74 0.15 -60.16
C HIS A 780 40.97 1.33 -59.52
N ARG A 781 39.66 1.17 -59.29
CA ARG A 781 38.77 2.24 -58.83
C ARG A 781 38.24 2.03 -57.42
N LEU A 782 38.47 0.88 -56.79
CA LEU A 782 37.83 0.46 -55.55
C LEU A 782 37.89 1.53 -54.45
N ASP A 783 39.08 2.11 -54.24
CA ASP A 783 39.30 3.16 -53.24
C ASP A 783 38.60 4.49 -53.59
N MET A 784 38.32 4.74 -54.87
CA MET A 784 37.64 5.95 -55.34
C MET A 784 36.11 5.82 -55.26
N LEU A 785 35.56 4.60 -55.34
CA LEU A 785 34.11 4.35 -55.34
C LEU A 785 33.46 4.84 -54.04
N PHE A 786 34.12 4.58 -52.91
CA PHE A 786 33.56 4.80 -51.58
C PHE A 786 33.99 6.12 -50.91
N VAL A 787 34.46 7.09 -51.71
CA VAL A 787 35.00 8.36 -51.23
C VAL A 787 34.18 9.57 -51.70
N ASN A 788 33.97 10.52 -50.80
CA ASN A 788 33.32 11.80 -51.04
C ASN A 788 34.21 12.78 -51.82
N LYS A 789 33.63 13.89 -52.30
CA LYS A 789 34.36 14.97 -53.01
C LYS A 789 35.54 15.57 -52.21
N ARG A 790 35.58 15.37 -50.89
CA ARG A 790 36.66 15.81 -49.99
C ARG A 790 37.81 14.81 -49.86
N GLY A 791 37.70 13.60 -50.42
CA GLY A 791 38.70 12.55 -50.25
C GLY A 791 38.53 11.70 -48.98
N GLU A 792 37.40 11.85 -48.28
CA GLU A 792 37.02 11.10 -47.08
C GLU A 792 36.10 9.93 -47.44
N TYR A 793 36.21 8.81 -46.74
CA TYR A 793 35.30 7.66 -46.90
C TYR A 793 33.86 8.03 -46.54
N LEU A 794 32.87 7.40 -47.20
CA LEU A 794 31.44 7.57 -46.88
C LEU A 794 31.15 7.08 -45.44
N GLU A 795 30.18 7.70 -44.77
CA GLU A 795 29.79 7.34 -43.40
C GLU A 795 29.24 5.90 -43.33
N ASN A 796 29.56 5.17 -42.25
CA ASN A 796 29.10 3.78 -41.99
C ASN A 796 29.61 2.68 -42.94
N ILE A 797 30.79 2.86 -43.56
CA ILE A 797 31.50 1.81 -44.30
C ILE A 797 32.09 0.78 -43.33
N ASP A 798 31.90 -0.52 -43.61
CA ASP A 798 32.64 -1.58 -42.93
C ASP A 798 34.05 -1.72 -43.52
N GLU A 799 35.04 -1.10 -42.87
CA GLU A 799 36.44 -1.11 -43.32
C GLU A 799 37.00 -2.53 -43.51
N LYS A 800 36.52 -3.51 -42.72
CA LYS A 800 36.96 -4.90 -42.85
C LYS A 800 36.50 -5.54 -44.14
N ARG A 801 35.25 -5.26 -44.54
CA ARG A 801 34.69 -5.76 -45.81
C ARG A 801 35.32 -5.06 -47.01
N LEU A 802 35.64 -3.77 -46.89
CA LEU A 802 36.42 -3.06 -47.89
C LEU A 802 37.83 -3.65 -48.05
N ASP A 803 38.50 -3.98 -46.93
CA ASP A 803 39.81 -4.64 -46.96
C ASP A 803 39.76 -6.08 -47.51
N LEU A 804 38.65 -6.81 -47.32
CA LEU A 804 38.43 -8.11 -47.96
C LEU A 804 38.37 -7.98 -49.49
N LEU A 805 37.66 -6.96 -50.00
CA LEU A 805 37.62 -6.70 -51.45
C LEU A 805 38.98 -6.25 -52.01
N ARG A 806 39.85 -5.65 -51.20
CA ARG A 806 41.23 -5.31 -51.63
C ARG A 806 42.15 -6.52 -51.76
N LYS A 807 41.97 -7.52 -50.90
CA LYS A 807 42.92 -8.65 -50.78
C LYS A 807 42.48 -9.87 -51.60
N ASN A 808 41.19 -10.22 -51.55
CA ASN A 808 40.69 -11.52 -51.99
C ASN A 808 39.40 -11.39 -52.83
N PHE A 809 39.39 -10.46 -53.79
CA PHE A 809 38.27 -10.25 -54.72
C PHE A 809 38.49 -10.97 -56.04
N SER A 810 37.44 -11.56 -56.61
CA SER A 810 37.46 -12.13 -57.98
C SER A 810 36.11 -11.99 -58.67
N VAL A 811 36.11 -11.98 -60.00
CA VAL A 811 34.91 -11.75 -60.83
C VAL A 811 34.70 -12.88 -61.81
N TYR A 812 33.48 -13.42 -61.86
CA TYR A 812 33.10 -14.53 -62.72
C TYR A 812 31.78 -14.27 -63.45
N GLU A 813 31.53 -15.01 -64.52
CA GLU A 813 30.21 -15.07 -65.18
C GLU A 813 29.49 -16.37 -64.82
N SER A 814 28.17 -16.31 -64.60
CA SER A 814 27.30 -17.47 -64.36
C SER A 814 26.15 -17.52 -65.36
N GLU A 815 25.60 -18.73 -65.58
CA GLU A 815 24.47 -18.94 -66.52
C GLU A 815 23.15 -18.35 -66.01
N GLY A 816 22.96 -18.30 -64.70
CA GLY A 816 21.85 -17.63 -64.06
C GLY A 816 22.22 -17.08 -62.69
N ILE A 817 21.47 -16.08 -62.23
CA ILE A 817 21.57 -15.54 -60.87
C ILE A 817 20.14 -15.35 -60.37
N GLN A 818 19.84 -15.98 -59.23
CA GLN A 818 18.55 -15.86 -58.57
C GLN A 818 18.72 -15.21 -57.20
N CYS A 819 17.79 -14.31 -56.90
CA CYS A 819 17.63 -13.69 -55.61
C CYS A 819 16.36 -14.20 -54.98
N GLU A 820 16.50 -14.98 -53.91
CA GLU A 820 15.42 -15.41 -53.05
C GLU A 820 15.22 -14.36 -51.95
N ILE A 821 14.01 -13.80 -51.90
CA ILE A 821 13.59 -12.81 -50.92
C ILE A 821 12.61 -13.53 -49.99
N THR A 822 12.98 -13.68 -48.73
CA THR A 822 12.12 -14.26 -47.69
C THR A 822 11.68 -13.14 -46.74
N PHE A 823 10.38 -12.98 -46.59
CA PHE A 823 9.77 -11.93 -45.78
C PHE A 823 8.76 -12.55 -44.81
N GLN A 824 8.98 -12.32 -43.52
CA GLN A 824 8.11 -12.84 -42.49
C GLN A 824 7.10 -11.75 -42.07
N TYR A 825 5.86 -11.88 -42.54
CA TYR A 825 4.75 -11.04 -42.15
C TYR A 825 3.82 -11.78 -41.19
N ARG A 826 3.83 -11.40 -39.91
CA ARG A 826 3.05 -12.07 -38.83
C ARG A 826 3.39 -13.56 -38.75
N THR A 827 2.48 -14.43 -39.22
CA THR A 827 2.63 -15.90 -39.28
C THR A 827 2.91 -16.42 -40.69
N ILE A 828 2.98 -15.54 -41.69
CA ILE A 828 3.14 -15.88 -43.10
C ILE A 828 4.57 -15.57 -43.51
N THR A 829 5.27 -16.57 -44.05
CA THR A 829 6.53 -16.39 -44.76
C THR A 829 6.25 -16.31 -46.25
N LEU A 830 6.57 -15.16 -46.84
CA LEU A 830 6.50 -14.94 -48.28
C LEU A 830 7.89 -15.12 -48.87
N ASP A 831 8.03 -16.11 -49.74
CA ASP A 831 9.26 -16.38 -50.46
C ASP A 831 9.05 -16.03 -51.94
N LYS A 832 9.86 -15.11 -52.47
CA LYS A 832 9.86 -14.72 -53.88
C LYS A 832 11.24 -14.89 -54.47
N SER A 833 11.34 -15.58 -55.60
CA SER A 833 12.57 -15.64 -56.39
C SER A 833 12.49 -14.66 -57.57
N THR A 834 13.53 -13.84 -57.72
CA THR A 834 13.68 -12.87 -58.81
C THR A 834 15.00 -13.13 -59.52
N ASN A 835 15.04 -12.98 -60.84
CA ASN A 835 16.30 -13.09 -61.59
C ASN A 835 17.07 -11.77 -61.46
N CYS A 836 18.36 -11.86 -61.15
CA CYS A 836 19.25 -10.69 -61.00
C CYS A 836 20.36 -10.70 -62.05
N SER A 837 20.94 -9.53 -62.34
CA SER A 837 22.03 -9.39 -63.30
C SER A 837 23.42 -9.63 -62.69
N SER A 838 23.55 -9.42 -61.37
CA SER A 838 24.81 -9.56 -60.63
C SER A 838 24.59 -10.03 -59.18
N CYS A 839 25.64 -10.58 -58.57
CA CYS A 839 25.60 -11.12 -57.21
C CYS A 839 26.99 -11.11 -56.57
N VAL A 840 27.12 -10.67 -55.32
CA VAL A 840 28.37 -10.77 -54.54
C VAL A 840 28.21 -11.84 -53.45
N LEU A 841 29.07 -12.86 -53.46
CA LEU A 841 29.09 -13.93 -52.45
C LEU A 841 30.44 -13.99 -51.74
N GLU A 842 30.39 -14.28 -50.44
CA GLU A 842 31.56 -14.52 -49.60
C GLU A 842 31.71 -16.03 -49.36
N TYR A 843 32.86 -16.59 -49.71
CA TYR A 843 33.23 -17.99 -49.49
C TYR A 843 34.35 -18.07 -48.44
N ASP A 844 34.29 -19.10 -47.59
CA ASP A 844 35.31 -19.44 -46.58
C ASP A 844 35.74 -18.27 -45.66
N LYS A 845 34.84 -17.31 -45.43
CA LYS A 845 35.04 -16.09 -44.59
C LYS A 845 36.22 -15.20 -44.99
N ASN A 846 36.79 -15.41 -46.18
CA ASN A 846 38.00 -14.73 -46.63
C ASN A 846 38.02 -14.43 -48.13
N GLN A 847 37.17 -15.05 -48.97
CA GLN A 847 37.16 -14.82 -50.42
C GLN A 847 35.83 -14.20 -50.86
N VAL A 848 35.89 -13.14 -51.68
CA VAL A 848 34.70 -12.46 -52.20
C VAL A 848 34.65 -12.61 -53.73
N ASN A 849 33.55 -13.18 -54.21
CA ASN A 849 33.32 -13.43 -55.63
C ASN A 849 32.13 -12.60 -56.12
N LEU A 850 32.33 -11.80 -57.16
CA LEU A 850 31.27 -11.11 -57.90
C LEU A 850 30.89 -11.94 -59.13
N TYR A 851 29.62 -12.34 -59.23
CA TYR A 851 29.05 -13.05 -60.36
C TYR A 851 28.22 -12.11 -61.23
N ILE A 852 28.31 -12.28 -62.55
CA ILE A 852 27.54 -11.54 -63.54
C ILE A 852 26.84 -12.53 -64.47
N HIS A 853 25.61 -12.22 -64.87
CA HIS A 853 24.86 -13.04 -65.80
C HIS A 853 25.49 -13.06 -67.20
N LYS A 854 25.76 -14.26 -67.73
CA LYS A 854 26.44 -14.48 -69.02
C LYS A 854 25.68 -13.90 -70.22
N ASP A 855 24.36 -14.10 -70.27
CA ASP A 855 23.55 -13.78 -71.45
C ASP A 855 23.15 -12.29 -71.59
N LEU A 856 23.52 -11.43 -70.64
CA LEU A 856 23.17 -10.00 -70.69
C LEU A 856 24.18 -9.23 -71.57
N PRO A 857 23.77 -8.54 -72.65
CA PRO A 857 24.70 -7.93 -73.61
C PRO A 857 25.45 -6.70 -73.06
N THR A 858 24.88 -6.00 -72.07
CA THR A 858 25.48 -4.85 -71.40
C THR A 858 25.58 -5.09 -69.90
N LEU A 859 26.62 -4.54 -69.27
CA LEU A 859 26.77 -4.58 -67.82
C LEU A 859 25.83 -3.58 -67.18
N ASP A 860 25.01 -4.03 -66.22
CA ASP A 860 24.23 -3.14 -65.39
C ASP A 860 25.05 -2.67 -64.19
N TYR A 861 25.65 -1.48 -64.32
CA TYR A 861 26.46 -0.89 -63.26
C TYR A 861 25.64 -0.48 -62.02
N ILE A 862 24.31 -0.33 -62.13
CA ILE A 862 23.43 -0.01 -61.00
C ILE A 862 23.30 -1.24 -60.11
N ASP A 863 23.02 -2.40 -60.70
CA ASP A 863 22.92 -3.66 -59.95
C ASP A 863 24.25 -4.02 -59.30
N ILE A 864 25.37 -3.90 -60.04
CA ILE A 864 26.72 -4.16 -59.50
C ILE A 864 27.04 -3.19 -58.35
N ALA A 865 26.70 -1.91 -58.49
CA ALA A 865 26.88 -0.93 -57.41
C ALA A 865 26.00 -1.27 -56.19
N SER A 866 24.76 -1.72 -56.40
CA SER A 866 23.84 -2.11 -55.33
C SER A 866 24.39 -3.29 -54.53
N GLU A 867 24.95 -4.30 -55.20
CA GLU A 867 25.52 -5.49 -54.56
C GLU A 867 26.81 -5.17 -53.80
N LEU A 868 27.67 -4.32 -54.37
CA LEU A 868 28.89 -3.85 -53.68
C LEU A 868 28.56 -3.00 -52.44
N ILE A 869 27.51 -2.16 -52.51
CA ILE A 869 27.06 -1.35 -51.36
C ILE A 869 26.43 -2.23 -50.29
N ARG A 870 25.57 -3.19 -50.66
CA ARG A 870 24.96 -4.13 -49.70
C ARG A 870 26.02 -5.02 -49.05
N PHE A 871 27.12 -5.32 -49.75
CA PHE A 871 28.27 -6.00 -49.15
C PHE A 871 28.98 -5.09 -48.14
N ILE A 872 29.26 -3.82 -48.45
CA ILE A 872 30.09 -2.96 -47.59
C ILE A 872 29.31 -2.23 -46.48
N HIS A 873 28.06 -1.86 -46.72
CA HIS A 873 27.20 -1.12 -45.79
C HIS A 873 26.18 -2.04 -45.11
N LYS A 874 25.90 -1.76 -43.83
CA LYS A 874 24.81 -2.44 -43.09
C LYS A 874 23.40 -2.00 -43.48
N LYS A 875 23.26 -0.80 -44.07
CA LYS A 875 22.01 -0.24 -44.60
C LYS A 875 22.27 0.31 -46.01
N PRO A 876 21.64 -0.21 -47.06
CA PRO A 876 21.82 0.32 -48.41
C PRO A 876 21.10 1.66 -48.53
N LEU A 877 21.84 2.75 -48.77
CA LEU A 877 21.25 4.05 -49.11
C LEU A 877 21.15 4.15 -50.64
N GLU A 878 19.94 4.24 -51.19
CA GLU A 878 19.70 4.34 -52.65
C GLU A 878 20.47 5.51 -53.29
N SER A 879 20.66 6.62 -52.56
CA SER A 879 21.44 7.77 -53.02
C SER A 879 22.91 7.44 -53.30
N LEU A 880 23.47 6.45 -52.59
CA LEU A 880 24.85 5.99 -52.79
C LEU A 880 24.97 5.04 -53.99
N VAL A 881 23.92 4.27 -54.30
CA VAL A 881 23.88 3.33 -55.44
C VAL A 881 24.09 4.07 -56.75
N HIS A 882 23.35 5.14 -56.97
CA HIS A 882 23.52 5.98 -58.15
C HIS A 882 24.90 6.65 -58.20
N SER A 883 25.41 7.13 -57.06
CA SER A 883 26.73 7.76 -57.00
C SER A 883 27.87 6.79 -57.33
N ILE A 884 27.79 5.54 -56.87
CA ILE A 884 28.82 4.52 -57.11
C ILE A 884 28.71 3.96 -58.53
N SER A 885 27.49 3.75 -59.04
CA SER A 885 27.25 3.38 -60.44
C SER A 885 27.83 4.43 -61.41
N ASP A 886 27.64 5.72 -61.10
CA ASP A 886 28.24 6.83 -61.85
C ASP A 886 29.77 6.80 -61.82
N LYS A 887 30.38 6.46 -60.68
CA LYS A 887 31.85 6.36 -60.54
C LYS A 887 32.43 5.13 -61.26
N LEU A 888 31.67 4.04 -61.34
CA LEU A 888 32.05 2.84 -62.10
C LEU A 888 32.00 3.09 -63.61
N SER A 889 30.94 3.74 -64.09
CA SER A 889 30.70 3.95 -65.52
C SER A 889 31.49 5.13 -66.13
N SER A 890 31.79 6.19 -65.35
CA SER A 890 32.42 7.40 -65.87
C SER A 890 33.93 7.25 -66.15
N PRO A 891 34.51 7.92 -67.17
CA PRO A 891 35.97 7.95 -67.38
C PRO A 891 36.73 8.73 -66.30
N LEU A 892 38.01 8.41 -66.06
CA LEU A 892 38.80 9.02 -64.97
C LEU A 892 38.93 10.55 -65.06
N GLU A 893 38.95 11.12 -66.27
CA GLU A 893 39.03 12.57 -66.47
C GLU A 893 37.75 13.29 -66.03
N THR A 894 36.57 12.70 -66.24
CA THR A 894 35.30 13.30 -65.81
C THR A 894 35.17 13.21 -64.28
N LEU A 895 35.66 12.15 -63.66
CA LEU A 895 35.74 12.03 -62.20
C LEU A 895 36.68 13.09 -61.58
N LYS A 896 37.82 13.36 -62.23
CA LYS A 896 38.75 14.42 -61.82
C LYS A 896 38.13 15.81 -61.93
N ARG A 897 37.38 16.10 -63.01
CA ARG A 897 36.62 17.36 -63.17
C ARG A 897 35.48 17.49 -62.14
N ARG A 898 34.90 16.38 -61.69
CA ARG A 898 33.85 16.35 -60.65
C ARG A 898 34.40 16.50 -59.21
N GLY A 899 35.71 16.68 -59.05
CA GLY A 899 36.37 16.97 -57.78
C GLY A 899 36.80 15.74 -56.98
N ILE A 900 36.83 14.54 -57.57
CA ILE A 900 37.34 13.33 -56.91
C ILE A 900 38.89 13.34 -57.00
N PRO A 901 39.63 13.11 -55.91
CA PRO A 901 41.09 13.19 -55.90
C PRO A 901 41.76 11.94 -56.52
N VAL A 902 41.53 11.72 -57.82
CA VAL A 902 42.02 10.57 -58.60
C VAL A 902 43.55 10.42 -58.52
N ASP A 903 44.30 11.52 -58.65
CA ASP A 903 45.77 11.51 -58.65
C ASP A 903 46.36 11.07 -57.30
N ARG A 904 45.65 11.27 -56.19
CA ARG A 904 46.09 10.87 -54.83
C ARG A 904 46.03 9.34 -54.69
N PHE A 905 44.93 8.74 -55.13
CA PHE A 905 44.70 7.30 -55.00
C PHE A 905 45.55 6.49 -55.99
N LEU A 906 45.75 6.98 -57.22
CA LEU A 906 46.67 6.34 -58.17
C LEU A 906 48.12 6.34 -57.66
N LYS A 907 48.58 7.43 -57.01
CA LYS A 907 49.90 7.50 -56.37
C LYS A 907 50.02 6.56 -55.16
N GLN A 908 48.96 6.43 -54.36
CA GLN A 908 48.94 5.47 -53.24
C GLN A 908 49.05 4.02 -53.72
N LYS A 909 48.34 3.63 -54.79
CA LYS A 909 48.48 2.29 -55.38
C LYS A 909 49.87 2.04 -55.97
N GLN A 910 50.45 3.03 -56.65
CA GLN A 910 51.84 2.94 -57.15
C GLN A 910 52.86 2.82 -56.01
N GLN A 911 52.65 3.51 -54.88
CA GLN A 911 53.49 3.40 -53.70
C GLN A 911 53.32 2.05 -52.96
N GLN A 912 52.10 1.48 -52.95
CA GLN A 912 51.81 0.15 -52.39
C GLN A 912 52.41 -0.99 -53.25
N GLN A 913 52.52 -0.81 -54.57
CA GLN A 913 53.17 -1.78 -55.47
C GLN A 913 54.72 -1.72 -55.43
N GLN A 914 55.33 -0.70 -54.81
CA GLN A 914 56.79 -0.49 -54.79
C GLN A 914 57.49 -0.77 -53.45
N GLN A 915 56.86 -1.44 -52.48
CA GLN A 915 57.55 -1.82 -51.24
C GLN A 915 57.52 -3.34 -50.98
N PRO A 916 58.66 -4.04 -51.08
CA PRO A 916 58.88 -5.23 -50.28
C PRO A 916 59.47 -4.79 -48.91
N ILE A 917 58.80 -5.23 -47.84
CA ILE A 917 59.32 -5.35 -46.48
C ILE A 917 59.63 -4.03 -45.76
N LYS A 918 58.65 -3.52 -45.00
CA LYS A 918 58.86 -2.97 -43.65
C LYS A 918 57.54 -2.69 -42.92
N LEU A 919 57.51 -3.15 -41.66
CA LEU A 919 56.70 -2.65 -40.54
C LEU A 919 55.27 -3.18 -40.37
N VAL A 920 55.20 -4.21 -39.52
CA VAL A 920 54.26 -4.34 -38.40
C VAL A 920 54.02 -2.97 -37.73
N LEU A 921 52.75 -2.60 -37.53
CA LEU A 921 52.16 -1.83 -36.40
C LEU A 921 50.97 -0.97 -36.86
N ARG A 922 49.76 -1.54 -36.74
CA ARG A 922 48.43 -0.91 -36.56
C ARG A 922 47.41 -1.81 -37.24
N ASN A 923 46.56 -2.48 -36.46
CA ASN A 923 45.17 -2.81 -36.80
C ASN A 923 44.62 -3.90 -35.86
N GLU A 924 44.40 -3.56 -34.59
CA GLU A 924 43.52 -4.35 -33.71
C GLU A 924 42.82 -3.41 -32.71
N GLN A 925 41.82 -2.63 -33.18
CA GLN A 925 40.94 -1.85 -32.28
C GLN A 925 39.45 -1.80 -32.67
N HIS A 926 38.97 -2.51 -33.70
CA HIS A 926 37.55 -2.42 -34.12
C HIS A 926 36.79 -3.75 -34.13
N GLN A 927 36.90 -4.56 -33.08
CA GLN A 927 36.09 -5.79 -32.96
C GLN A 927 35.46 -6.06 -31.59
N PHE A 928 35.57 -5.14 -30.62
CA PHE A 928 35.07 -5.35 -29.26
C PHE A 928 33.67 -4.76 -28.95
N SER A 929 33.04 -3.98 -29.84
CA SER A 929 31.83 -3.22 -29.47
C SER A 929 30.48 -3.89 -29.79
N LYS A 930 30.45 -5.13 -30.29
CA LYS A 930 29.20 -5.82 -30.68
C LYS A 930 28.86 -7.05 -29.84
N PHE A 931 29.75 -7.45 -28.93
CA PHE A 931 29.51 -8.57 -28.00
C PHE A 931 28.88 -8.11 -26.67
N ASP A 932 28.94 -6.81 -26.36
CA ASP A 932 28.45 -6.24 -25.10
C ASP A 932 26.90 -6.08 -25.05
N ASP A 933 26.23 -5.80 -26.17
CA ASP A 933 24.77 -5.53 -26.18
C ASP A 933 23.90 -6.78 -25.95
N TYR A 934 24.38 -7.96 -26.36
CA TYR A 934 23.65 -9.23 -26.20
C TYR A 934 23.85 -9.85 -24.81
N TYR A 935 24.97 -9.52 -24.15
CA TYR A 935 25.28 -9.97 -22.79
C TYR A 935 24.64 -9.08 -21.70
N GLN A 936 24.36 -7.81 -22.00
CA GLN A 936 23.66 -6.90 -21.09
C GLN A 936 22.17 -7.26 -20.92
N GLN A 937 21.48 -7.67 -22.00
CA GLN A 937 20.04 -7.98 -21.96
C GLN A 937 19.68 -9.29 -21.22
N SER A 938 20.60 -10.25 -21.13
CA SER A 938 20.40 -11.51 -20.38
C SER A 938 20.65 -11.33 -18.88
N ILE A 939 21.55 -10.41 -18.51
CA ILE A 939 21.82 -10.02 -17.12
C ILE A 939 20.66 -9.17 -16.59
N GLU A 940 20.11 -8.24 -17.38
CA GLU A 940 18.95 -7.43 -16.95
C GLU A 940 17.69 -8.27 -16.67
N LYS A 941 17.47 -9.38 -17.38
CA LYS A 941 16.31 -10.26 -17.14
C LYS A 941 16.44 -11.09 -15.87
N SER A 942 17.60 -11.69 -15.61
CA SER A 942 17.85 -12.47 -14.39
C SER A 942 17.96 -11.59 -13.14
N SER A 943 18.49 -10.37 -13.29
CA SER A 943 18.49 -9.35 -12.25
C SER A 943 17.06 -8.88 -11.93
N ASN A 944 16.24 -8.61 -12.94
CA ASN A 944 14.88 -8.10 -12.72
C ASN A 944 13.94 -9.13 -12.10
N GLU A 945 14.09 -10.43 -12.35
CA GLU A 945 13.26 -11.48 -11.72
C GLU A 945 13.58 -11.64 -10.21
N TYR A 946 14.86 -11.49 -9.81
CA TYR A 946 15.27 -11.50 -8.40
C TYR A 946 15.00 -10.16 -7.68
N PHE A 947 15.01 -9.04 -8.40
CA PHE A 947 14.60 -7.73 -7.88
C PHE A 947 13.07 -7.52 -7.88
N GLN A 948 12.30 -8.27 -8.67
CA GLN A 948 10.82 -8.25 -8.63
C GLN A 948 10.27 -8.99 -7.42
N SER A 949 10.88 -10.12 -7.03
CA SER A 949 10.52 -10.81 -5.77
C SER A 949 10.87 -9.98 -4.52
N LEU A 950 11.88 -9.11 -4.59
CA LEU A 950 12.20 -8.14 -3.54
C LEU A 950 11.35 -6.85 -3.61
N LYS A 951 10.85 -6.45 -4.79
CA LYS A 951 9.96 -5.28 -4.95
C LYS A 951 8.53 -5.52 -4.49
N GLU A 952 8.03 -6.76 -4.48
CA GLU A 952 6.75 -7.10 -3.84
C GLU A 952 6.78 -6.91 -2.31
N TYR A 953 7.98 -6.79 -1.72
CA TYR A 953 8.19 -6.43 -0.31
C TYR A 953 8.55 -4.96 -0.07
N SER A 954 8.54 -4.08 -1.09
CA SER A 954 8.92 -2.68 -0.92
C SER A 954 8.14 -1.68 -1.79
N SER A 955 6.97 -1.22 -1.31
CA SER A 955 6.58 0.20 -1.12
C SER A 955 5.06 0.33 -0.81
N PRO A 956 4.59 1.36 -0.06
CA PRO A 956 5.26 2.61 0.30
C PRO A 956 5.42 2.81 1.83
N ILE A 957 6.67 2.82 2.33
CA ILE A 957 7.00 3.42 3.63
C ILE A 957 7.45 4.87 3.40
N GLU A 958 6.54 5.69 2.86
CA GLU A 958 6.63 7.16 2.87
C GLU A 958 5.52 7.80 3.71
N LYS A 959 4.89 7.04 4.62
CA LYS A 959 3.88 7.57 5.56
C LYS A 959 4.09 7.26 7.05
N TYR A 960 5.25 6.71 7.43
CA TYR A 960 5.60 6.54 8.84
C TYR A 960 7.00 7.05 9.15
N SER A 961 7.21 8.34 8.86
CA SER A 961 8.33 9.14 9.37
C SER A 961 7.98 9.74 10.73
N SER A 962 7.70 8.88 11.71
CA SER A 962 7.80 9.14 13.15
C SER A 962 7.40 7.86 13.89
N ASN A 963 8.32 7.29 14.68
CA ASN A 963 8.15 6.13 15.58
C ASN A 963 8.60 4.75 15.08
N ILE A 964 9.78 4.65 14.45
CA ILE A 964 10.61 3.43 14.55
C ILE A 964 12.01 3.87 15.00
N GLU A 965 12.08 4.35 16.24
CA GLU A 965 13.28 4.12 17.05
C GLU A 965 12.98 2.88 17.91
N ARG A 966 13.87 1.89 17.82
CA ARG A 966 14.06 0.72 18.71
C ARG A 966 13.44 -0.66 18.40
N ASN A 967 12.41 -0.83 17.57
CA ASN A 967 11.72 -2.14 17.53
C ASN A 967 12.01 -3.09 16.34
N CYS A 968 12.98 -2.82 15.46
CA CYS A 968 13.42 -3.80 14.43
C CYS A 968 14.88 -4.27 14.60
N ILE A 969 15.53 -3.93 15.71
CA ILE A 969 16.86 -4.44 16.08
C ILE A 969 16.76 -5.65 17.03
N ASP A 970 15.62 -5.85 17.69
CA ASP A 970 15.47 -6.90 18.70
C ASP A 970 14.89 -8.22 18.13
N ASP A 971 14.07 -8.18 17.07
CA ASP A 971 13.55 -9.41 16.41
C ASP A 971 14.62 -10.15 15.56
N PHE A 972 15.76 -9.54 15.27
CA PHE A 972 16.93 -10.20 14.65
C PHE A 972 17.97 -10.66 15.68
N ARG A 973 17.80 -10.36 16.97
CA ARG A 973 18.70 -10.78 18.04
C ARG A 973 18.31 -12.12 18.68
N GLU A 974 17.08 -12.59 18.49
CA GLU A 974 16.61 -13.85 19.08
C GLU A 974 16.89 -15.12 18.24
N HIS A 975 17.53 -15.01 17.08
CA HIS A 975 18.11 -16.14 16.35
C HIS A 975 19.63 -16.30 16.59
N GLN A 976 20.08 -16.11 17.83
CA GLN A 976 21.47 -16.32 18.27
C GLN A 976 21.77 -17.74 18.81
N SER A 977 20.96 -18.75 18.49
CA SER A 977 21.26 -20.14 18.89
C SER A 977 21.08 -21.16 17.76
N LEU A 978 21.54 -20.83 16.55
CA LEU A 978 21.80 -21.82 15.50
C LEU A 978 23.23 -21.67 15.00
N ASN A 979 24.11 -22.45 15.63
CA ASN A 979 25.53 -22.61 15.39
C ASN A 979 26.37 -21.34 15.51
N LYS A 980 27.49 -21.44 16.26
CA LYS A 980 28.65 -20.58 16.01
C LYS A 980 29.09 -20.83 14.57
N ILE A 981 28.43 -20.19 13.60
CA ILE A 981 28.95 -20.05 12.25
C ILE A 981 30.15 -19.16 12.44
N ASP A 982 31.31 -19.79 12.30
CA ASP A 982 32.56 -19.25 12.78
C ASP A 982 33.02 -18.20 11.76
N ILE A 983 32.35 -17.03 11.73
CA ILE A 983 32.70 -15.89 10.87
C ILE A 983 34.17 -15.52 11.13
N ASN A 984 34.65 -15.74 12.35
CA ASN A 984 36.07 -15.59 12.68
C ASN A 984 36.95 -16.67 12.01
N GLN A 985 36.47 -17.90 11.83
CA GLN A 985 37.12 -18.92 10.99
C GLN A 985 37.10 -18.52 9.51
N MET A 986 36.00 -17.97 8.98
CA MET A 986 35.89 -17.46 7.60
C MET A 986 36.94 -16.39 7.29
N LEU A 987 37.17 -15.48 8.23
CA LEU A 987 38.17 -14.41 8.08
C LEU A 987 39.61 -14.94 8.26
N LYS A 988 39.79 -15.99 9.07
CA LYS A 988 41.10 -16.65 9.29
C LYS A 988 41.51 -17.57 8.13
N THR A 989 40.55 -18.09 7.36
CA THR A 989 40.81 -18.95 6.20
C THR A 989 41.19 -18.14 4.96
N SER A 990 40.95 -16.82 4.96
CA SER A 990 41.46 -15.89 3.95
C SER A 990 43.00 -15.87 3.91
N ARG A 991 43.58 -16.10 2.73
CA ARG A 991 45.02 -16.27 2.54
C ARG A 991 45.50 -15.59 1.26
N SER A 992 46.78 -15.27 1.22
CA SER A 992 47.44 -14.72 0.03
C SER A 992 47.82 -15.80 -0.98
N TYR A 993 47.63 -15.51 -2.25
CA TYR A 993 48.08 -16.33 -3.37
C TYR A 993 49.38 -15.77 -3.99
N PHE A 994 50.40 -16.62 -4.16
CA PHE A 994 51.77 -16.21 -4.52
C PHE A 994 52.34 -16.87 -5.79
N GLN A 995 51.54 -17.63 -6.55
CA GLN A 995 52.06 -18.29 -7.76
C GLN A 995 52.23 -17.28 -8.91
N ASN A 996 53.27 -17.47 -9.74
CA ASN A 996 53.54 -16.60 -10.89
C ASN A 996 52.64 -16.91 -12.10
N GLU A 997 52.14 -18.15 -12.17
CA GLU A 997 51.18 -18.63 -13.15
C GLU A 997 49.96 -19.15 -12.40
N PHE A 998 48.76 -18.77 -12.85
CA PHE A 998 47.51 -19.21 -12.26
C PHE A 998 47.02 -20.49 -12.95
N HIS A 999 46.97 -21.61 -12.21
CA HIS A 999 46.45 -22.90 -12.68
C HIS A 999 45.29 -23.35 -11.79
N GLN A 1000 44.07 -23.44 -12.33
CA GLN A 1000 42.89 -23.93 -11.58
C GLN A 1000 42.75 -25.45 -11.74
N SER A 1001 42.65 -26.19 -10.64
CA SER A 1001 42.44 -27.65 -10.66
C SER A 1001 41.00 -28.01 -11.03
N GLU A 1002 40.82 -28.95 -11.97
CA GLU A 1002 39.52 -29.45 -12.43
C GLU A 1002 38.67 -30.01 -11.27
N CYS A 1003 37.46 -29.49 -11.08
CA CYS A 1003 36.46 -30.04 -10.16
C CYS A 1003 35.25 -30.54 -10.96
N SER A 1004 34.76 -31.72 -10.60
CA SER A 1004 33.76 -32.52 -11.34
C SER A 1004 32.36 -31.88 -11.39
N ARG A 1005 31.76 -31.93 -12.60
CA ARG A 1005 30.46 -31.37 -13.01
C ARG A 1005 29.28 -31.76 -12.10
N GLN A 1006 28.51 -30.76 -11.66
CA GLN A 1006 27.08 -30.90 -11.35
C GLN A 1006 26.32 -29.74 -11.99
N GLU A 1007 25.35 -30.05 -12.84
CA GLU A 1007 24.54 -29.07 -13.58
C GLU A 1007 23.70 -28.23 -12.62
N ASN A 1008 24.06 -26.96 -12.42
CA ASN A 1008 23.14 -25.92 -11.94
C ASN A 1008 23.61 -24.53 -12.41
N ASN A 1009 22.71 -23.79 -13.06
CA ASN A 1009 22.90 -22.46 -13.67
C ASN A 1009 23.21 -21.36 -12.62
N ASN A 1010 24.38 -21.42 -11.98
CA ASN A 1010 24.91 -20.34 -11.16
C ASN A 1010 26.13 -19.72 -11.87
N LEU A 1011 26.15 -18.38 -11.98
CA LEU A 1011 27.12 -17.54 -12.71
C LEU A 1011 28.59 -17.62 -12.21
N CYS A 1012 28.95 -18.66 -11.46
CA CYS A 1012 30.27 -18.91 -10.91
C CYS A 1012 30.89 -20.25 -11.35
N GLU A 1013 30.40 -20.91 -12.41
CA GLU A 1013 31.05 -22.10 -12.97
C GLU A 1013 31.89 -21.85 -14.23
N TYR A 1014 33.08 -22.46 -14.20
CA TYR A 1014 34.07 -22.70 -15.26
C TYR A 1014 34.90 -21.50 -15.76
N VAL A 1015 36.17 -21.46 -15.33
CA VAL A 1015 37.24 -20.79 -16.08
C VAL A 1015 37.86 -21.85 -16.99
N PRO A 1016 37.79 -21.73 -18.33
CA PRO A 1016 38.67 -22.51 -19.18
C PRO A 1016 40.09 -22.10 -18.80
N SER A 1017 40.96 -23.05 -18.44
CA SER A 1017 42.35 -22.86 -18.03
C SER A 1017 43.07 -21.83 -18.90
N SER A 1018 42.95 -20.56 -18.53
CA SER A 1018 43.55 -19.43 -19.21
C SER A 1018 44.81 -19.14 -18.43
N ASN A 1019 45.95 -19.37 -19.07
CA ASN A 1019 47.26 -19.11 -18.51
C ASN A 1019 47.37 -17.61 -18.22
N MET A 1020 47.04 -17.19 -17.00
CA MET A 1020 47.21 -15.82 -16.56
C MET A 1020 48.57 -15.67 -15.90
N ILE A 1021 49.35 -14.71 -16.38
CA ILE A 1021 50.66 -14.40 -15.86
C ILE A 1021 50.53 -13.28 -14.84
N ARG A 1022 51.18 -13.45 -13.70
CA ARG A 1022 51.28 -12.41 -12.68
C ARG A 1022 52.12 -11.25 -13.22
N HIS A 1023 51.51 -10.10 -13.36
CA HIS A 1023 52.22 -8.87 -13.65
C HIS A 1023 52.72 -8.23 -12.35
N GLU A 1024 53.86 -7.53 -12.39
CA GLU A 1024 54.50 -6.95 -11.21
C GLU A 1024 53.51 -6.15 -10.33
N THR A 1025 53.73 -6.14 -9.02
CA THR A 1025 52.87 -5.49 -8.01
C THR A 1025 52.75 -3.99 -8.26
N LEU A 1026 51.67 -3.57 -8.92
CA LEU A 1026 51.51 -2.20 -9.37
C LEU A 1026 50.70 -1.33 -8.39
N PHE A 1027 49.84 -1.92 -7.54
CA PHE A 1027 48.79 -1.18 -6.81
C PHE A 1027 48.67 -1.61 -5.34
N HIS A 1028 49.28 -0.86 -4.40
CA HIS A 1028 49.15 -1.12 -2.95
C HIS A 1028 49.43 -2.58 -2.54
N ASN A 1029 50.45 -3.21 -3.13
CA ASN A 1029 50.82 -4.62 -2.92
C ASN A 1029 49.77 -5.68 -3.36
N ILE A 1030 48.68 -5.29 -4.02
CA ILE A 1030 47.72 -6.22 -4.63
C ILE A 1030 48.28 -6.74 -5.96
N PRO A 1031 48.43 -8.06 -6.14
CA PRO A 1031 48.89 -8.65 -7.41
C PRO A 1031 47.84 -8.53 -8.51
N LEU A 1032 48.27 -8.28 -9.74
CA LEU A 1032 47.43 -8.27 -10.93
C LEU A 1032 47.80 -9.44 -11.85
N TYR A 1033 46.82 -10.28 -12.18
CA TYR A 1033 46.95 -11.40 -13.11
C TYR A 1033 46.32 -11.04 -14.46
N ILE A 1034 47.07 -11.23 -15.53
CA ILE A 1034 46.66 -10.77 -16.86
C ILE A 1034 46.82 -11.91 -17.85
N ASP A 1035 45.84 -12.08 -18.71
CA ASP A 1035 45.90 -12.99 -19.86
C ASP A 1035 47.02 -12.57 -20.83
N GLU A 1036 47.77 -13.54 -21.38
CA GLU A 1036 48.94 -13.32 -22.25
C GLU A 1036 48.67 -12.37 -23.42
N ASN A 1037 47.42 -12.27 -23.90
CA ASN A 1037 47.06 -11.46 -25.06
C ASN A 1037 46.63 -10.01 -24.72
N VAL A 1038 46.67 -9.59 -23.45
CA VAL A 1038 46.26 -8.25 -23.02
C VAL A 1038 47.44 -7.29 -22.96
N ARG A 1039 47.35 -6.17 -23.70
CA ARG A 1039 48.30 -5.05 -23.58
C ARG A 1039 47.92 -4.13 -22.41
N ILE A 1040 48.87 -3.89 -21.51
CA ILE A 1040 48.70 -2.98 -20.38
C ILE A 1040 48.79 -1.53 -20.88
N THR A 1041 47.73 -0.76 -20.65
CA THR A 1041 47.66 0.67 -20.99
C THR A 1041 47.72 1.54 -19.74
N ASN A 1042 48.14 2.81 -19.88
CA ASN A 1042 48.17 3.76 -18.76
C ASN A 1042 46.78 3.98 -18.14
N THR A 1043 45.71 3.87 -18.93
CA THR A 1043 44.32 3.98 -18.45
C THR A 1043 43.93 2.77 -17.60
N MET A 1044 44.27 1.55 -18.04
CA MET A 1044 44.09 0.32 -17.27
C MET A 1044 44.86 0.37 -15.94
N ILE A 1045 46.07 0.93 -15.94
CA ILE A 1045 46.84 1.13 -14.71
C ILE A 1045 46.12 2.09 -13.76
N LYS A 1046 45.60 3.23 -14.26
CA LYS A 1046 44.85 4.21 -13.45
C LYS A 1046 43.54 3.64 -12.88
N GLN A 1047 42.82 2.84 -13.67
CA GLN A 1047 41.56 2.22 -13.24
C GLN A 1047 41.81 1.05 -12.28
N GLY A 1048 42.84 0.25 -12.52
CA GLY A 1048 43.31 -0.78 -11.60
C GLY A 1048 43.74 -0.23 -10.24
N LYS A 1049 44.38 0.94 -10.26
CA LYS A 1049 44.70 1.74 -9.07
C LYS A 1049 43.46 2.12 -8.24
N GLN A 1050 42.41 2.62 -8.90
CA GLN A 1050 41.15 3.00 -8.23
C GLN A 1050 40.43 1.79 -7.62
N LEU A 1051 40.33 0.69 -8.38
CA LEU A 1051 39.72 -0.53 -7.87
C LEU A 1051 40.53 -1.13 -6.71
N ALA A 1052 41.86 -1.20 -6.84
CA ALA A 1052 42.74 -1.69 -5.79
C ALA A 1052 42.59 -0.86 -4.50
N TYR A 1053 42.49 0.46 -4.61
CA TYR A 1053 42.26 1.34 -3.47
C TYR A 1053 40.92 1.07 -2.79
N LEU A 1054 39.85 0.95 -3.57
CA LEU A 1054 38.52 0.61 -3.07
C LEU A 1054 38.52 -0.72 -2.32
N LEU A 1055 39.03 -1.78 -2.94
CA LEU A 1055 39.05 -3.12 -2.36
C LEU A 1055 39.96 -3.19 -1.13
N SER A 1056 41.13 -2.57 -1.17
CA SER A 1056 42.04 -2.48 -0.01
C SER A 1056 41.37 -1.78 1.17
N SER A 1057 40.64 -0.70 0.87
CA SER A 1057 39.95 0.10 1.88
C SER A 1057 38.79 -0.68 2.50
N LEU A 1058 38.00 -1.40 1.69
CA LEU A 1058 36.96 -2.31 2.18
C LEU A 1058 37.54 -3.45 3.03
N ALA A 1059 38.61 -4.10 2.57
CA ALA A 1059 39.26 -5.16 3.34
C ALA A 1059 39.78 -4.67 4.69
N THR A 1060 40.34 -3.46 4.75
CA THR A 1060 40.97 -2.94 5.98
C THR A 1060 39.94 -2.36 6.95
N HIS A 1061 39.02 -1.54 6.44
CA HIS A 1061 38.12 -0.72 7.26
C HIS A 1061 36.75 -1.35 7.51
N VAL A 1062 36.32 -2.30 6.67
CA VAL A 1062 35.04 -3.01 6.82
C VAL A 1062 35.28 -4.44 7.29
N PHE A 1063 36.02 -5.24 6.52
CA PHE A 1063 36.15 -6.68 6.80
C PHE A 1063 37.29 -7.05 7.75
N HIS A 1064 38.19 -6.11 8.05
CA HIS A 1064 39.37 -6.31 8.90
C HIS A 1064 40.26 -7.49 8.49
N ILE A 1065 40.44 -7.70 7.18
CA ILE A 1065 41.33 -8.73 6.63
C ILE A 1065 42.55 -8.12 5.94
N SER A 1066 43.62 -8.91 5.84
CA SER A 1066 44.86 -8.49 5.19
C SER A 1066 44.63 -8.19 3.70
N GLN A 1067 45.15 -7.06 3.22
CA GLN A 1067 45.12 -6.69 1.80
C GLN A 1067 45.80 -7.73 0.90
N SER A 1068 46.69 -8.56 1.47
CA SER A 1068 47.37 -9.66 0.75
C SER A 1068 46.43 -10.77 0.27
N VAL A 1069 45.19 -10.79 0.76
CA VAL A 1069 44.12 -11.72 0.37
C VAL A 1069 43.49 -11.32 -0.97
N ILE A 1070 43.58 -10.05 -1.33
CA ILE A 1070 42.97 -9.51 -2.54
C ILE A 1070 43.94 -9.65 -3.72
N HIS A 1071 43.39 -10.07 -4.84
CA HIS A 1071 44.08 -10.18 -6.12
C HIS A 1071 43.18 -9.56 -7.20
N LEU A 1072 43.78 -8.89 -8.16
CA LEU A 1072 43.08 -8.45 -9.35
C LEU A 1072 43.38 -9.42 -10.49
N PHE A 1073 42.40 -9.69 -11.32
CA PHE A 1073 42.63 -10.36 -12.60
C PHE A 1073 41.96 -9.61 -13.73
N ARG A 1074 42.47 -9.79 -14.95
CA ARG A 1074 41.86 -9.23 -16.15
C ARG A 1074 41.89 -10.27 -17.26
N ASP A 1075 40.73 -10.83 -17.54
CA ASP A 1075 40.55 -11.78 -18.63
C ASP A 1075 39.90 -11.10 -19.87
N ILE A 1076 39.91 -11.82 -20.99
CA ILE A 1076 39.43 -11.32 -22.29
C ILE A 1076 37.98 -11.76 -22.57
N ASN A 1077 37.48 -12.84 -21.97
CA ASN A 1077 36.26 -13.50 -22.43
C ASN A 1077 35.25 -13.85 -21.31
N SER A 1078 35.59 -13.73 -20.04
CA SER A 1078 34.73 -14.09 -18.92
C SER A 1078 33.82 -12.93 -18.48
N ALA A 1079 32.55 -13.25 -18.24
CA ALA A 1079 31.58 -12.35 -17.60
C ALA A 1079 31.67 -12.39 -16.07
N ARG A 1080 32.72 -13.00 -15.50
CA ARG A 1080 32.84 -13.26 -14.06
C ARG A 1080 33.32 -12.01 -13.33
N VAL A 1081 32.59 -11.64 -12.28
CA VAL A 1081 32.87 -10.43 -11.48
C VAL A 1081 33.99 -10.65 -10.47
N ALA A 1082 33.95 -11.78 -9.76
CA ALA A 1082 34.97 -12.18 -8.81
C ALA A 1082 34.98 -13.72 -8.64
N PHE A 1083 36.00 -14.23 -7.95
CA PHE A 1083 36.04 -15.60 -7.47
C PHE A 1083 36.96 -15.78 -6.27
N ASN A 1084 36.67 -16.80 -5.48
CA ASN A 1084 37.52 -17.27 -4.41
C ASN A 1084 38.23 -18.57 -4.79
N THR A 1085 39.55 -18.62 -4.60
CA THR A 1085 40.32 -19.85 -4.69
C THR A 1085 41.12 -20.07 -3.41
N ASN A 1086 40.73 -21.09 -2.63
CA ASN A 1086 41.41 -21.50 -1.39
C ASN A 1086 41.68 -20.34 -0.41
N GLY A 1087 40.76 -19.39 -0.30
CA GLY A 1087 40.90 -18.24 0.60
C GLY A 1087 41.52 -17.00 -0.02
N ALA A 1088 41.92 -17.04 -1.29
CA ALA A 1088 42.38 -15.88 -2.04
C ALA A 1088 41.27 -15.34 -2.94
N LEU A 1089 41.02 -14.03 -2.85
CA LEU A 1089 39.87 -13.37 -3.47
C LEU A 1089 40.34 -12.61 -4.72
N PHE A 1090 39.87 -13.04 -5.88
CA PHE A 1090 40.22 -12.47 -7.18
C PHE A 1090 39.06 -11.63 -7.72
N PHE A 1091 39.33 -10.37 -8.04
CA PHE A 1091 38.34 -9.43 -8.58
C PHE A 1091 38.68 -9.02 -10.01
N ASN A 1092 37.67 -9.02 -10.89
CA ASN A 1092 37.88 -8.76 -12.30
C ASN A 1092 38.00 -7.25 -12.56
N LEU A 1093 39.19 -6.82 -12.99
CA LEU A 1093 39.47 -5.43 -13.35
C LEU A 1093 38.66 -5.00 -14.58
N ARG A 1094 38.49 -5.86 -15.59
CA ARG A 1094 37.75 -5.52 -16.80
C ARG A 1094 36.31 -5.10 -16.50
N TYR A 1095 35.67 -5.81 -15.57
CA TYR A 1095 34.30 -5.50 -15.16
C TYR A 1095 34.20 -4.08 -14.58
N PHE A 1096 35.17 -3.71 -13.74
CA PHE A 1096 35.28 -2.35 -13.22
C PHE A 1096 35.51 -1.30 -14.33
N GLU A 1097 36.40 -1.60 -15.29
CA GLU A 1097 36.68 -0.72 -16.45
C GLU A 1097 35.43 -0.44 -17.29
N GLN A 1098 34.59 -1.46 -17.51
CA GLN A 1098 33.40 -1.36 -18.34
C GLN A 1098 32.23 -0.67 -17.63
N VAL A 1099 32.00 -1.01 -16.35
CA VAL A 1099 30.77 -0.62 -15.64
C VAL A 1099 30.95 0.65 -14.81
N PHE A 1100 32.08 0.84 -14.14
CA PHE A 1100 32.22 1.88 -13.11
C PHE A 1100 33.28 2.94 -13.43
N ALA A 1101 34.30 2.60 -14.21
CA ALA A 1101 35.44 3.49 -14.43
C ALA A 1101 35.07 4.75 -15.24
N LYS A 1102 34.12 4.66 -16.19
CA LYS A 1102 33.66 5.83 -16.95
C LYS A 1102 32.89 6.82 -16.07
N ASP A 1103 32.03 6.32 -15.19
CA ASP A 1103 31.21 7.15 -14.30
C ASP A 1103 32.06 7.85 -13.23
N LEU A 1104 33.11 7.18 -12.76
CA LEU A 1104 34.10 7.75 -11.85
C LEU A 1104 34.95 8.87 -12.47
N GLU A 1105 35.23 8.82 -13.78
CA GLU A 1105 36.01 9.87 -14.46
C GLU A 1105 35.21 11.17 -14.66
N PHE A 1106 33.89 11.09 -14.81
CA PHE A 1106 33.02 12.26 -14.98
C PHE A 1106 32.50 12.86 -13.67
N SER A 1107 32.51 12.11 -12.55
CA SER A 1107 31.77 12.50 -11.34
C SER A 1107 32.47 12.18 -10.01
N LEU A 1108 33.72 12.63 -9.85
CA LEU A 1108 34.51 12.47 -8.61
C LEU A 1108 33.89 13.10 -7.34
N GLU A 1109 32.86 13.95 -7.49
CA GLU A 1109 32.19 14.66 -6.38
C GLU A 1109 30.79 14.13 -6.05
N ASN A 1110 30.30 13.14 -6.81
CA ASN A 1110 28.93 12.66 -6.66
C ASN A 1110 28.87 11.50 -5.65
N ASN A 1111 28.46 11.80 -4.42
CA ASN A 1111 28.38 10.83 -3.32
C ASN A 1111 27.47 9.62 -3.64
N SER A 1112 26.50 9.76 -4.54
CA SER A 1112 25.59 8.68 -4.94
C SER A 1112 26.31 7.60 -5.77
N THR A 1113 27.11 7.99 -6.77
CA THR A 1113 27.87 7.04 -7.61
C THR A 1113 28.87 6.24 -6.77
N ILE A 1114 29.60 6.92 -5.87
CA ILE A 1114 30.55 6.28 -4.95
C ILE A 1114 29.83 5.29 -4.02
N ARG A 1115 28.66 5.67 -3.48
CA ARG A 1115 27.83 4.80 -2.63
C ARG A 1115 27.37 3.55 -3.37
N THR A 1116 26.96 3.67 -4.64
CA THR A 1116 26.56 2.53 -5.47
C THR A 1116 27.72 1.55 -5.70
N ILE A 1117 28.91 2.06 -6.04
CA ILE A 1117 30.11 1.24 -6.28
C ILE A 1117 30.52 0.49 -5.01
N ILE A 1118 30.54 1.17 -3.86
CA ILE A 1118 30.90 0.56 -2.57
C ILE A 1118 29.90 -0.52 -2.18
N ASN A 1119 28.60 -0.27 -2.32
CA ASN A 1119 27.56 -1.26 -2.01
C ASN A 1119 27.70 -2.51 -2.89
N PHE A 1120 27.98 -2.32 -4.18
CA PHE A 1120 28.20 -3.43 -5.11
C PHE A 1120 29.39 -4.29 -4.66
N TYR A 1121 30.57 -3.69 -4.50
CA TYR A 1121 31.76 -4.44 -4.13
C TYR A 1121 31.70 -5.00 -2.70
N PHE A 1122 30.97 -4.39 -1.77
CA PHE A 1122 30.70 -4.95 -0.45
C PHE A 1122 29.96 -6.29 -0.54
N LEU A 1123 28.89 -6.37 -1.33
CA LEU A 1123 28.13 -7.62 -1.50
C LEU A 1123 28.96 -8.71 -2.18
N ILE A 1124 29.73 -8.36 -3.20
CA ILE A 1124 30.65 -9.30 -3.86
C ILE A 1124 31.69 -9.81 -2.85
N PHE A 1125 32.22 -8.93 -1.99
CA PHE A 1125 33.17 -9.31 -0.95
C PHE A 1125 32.56 -10.30 0.06
N CYS A 1126 31.33 -10.05 0.53
CA CYS A 1126 30.61 -10.98 1.41
C CYS A 1126 30.36 -12.34 0.74
N HIS A 1127 30.01 -12.33 -0.54
CA HIS A 1127 29.74 -13.54 -1.31
C HIS A 1127 30.99 -14.41 -1.43
N GLU A 1128 32.10 -13.81 -1.87
CA GLU A 1128 33.35 -14.53 -2.04
C GLU A 1128 33.95 -14.96 -0.69
N LEU A 1129 33.81 -14.16 0.37
CA LEU A 1129 34.22 -14.58 1.71
C LEU A 1129 33.45 -15.80 2.20
N THR A 1130 32.16 -15.91 1.88
CA THR A 1130 31.33 -17.06 2.28
C THR A 1130 31.84 -18.36 1.65
N HIS A 1131 32.43 -18.29 0.46
CA HIS A 1131 33.09 -19.42 -0.19
C HIS A 1131 34.31 -19.97 0.56
N ASN A 1132 34.83 -19.27 1.58
CA ASN A 1132 35.86 -19.82 2.47
C ASN A 1132 35.36 -20.97 3.35
N ILE A 1133 34.05 -21.08 3.55
CA ILE A 1133 33.42 -22.11 4.39
C ILE A 1133 32.51 -23.00 3.55
N HIS A 1134 31.75 -22.43 2.62
CA HIS A 1134 30.74 -23.13 1.83
C HIS A 1134 31.02 -23.03 0.32
N LEU A 1135 31.41 -24.14 -0.29
CA LEU A 1135 31.72 -24.19 -1.73
C LEU A 1135 30.45 -24.23 -2.61
N SER A 1136 29.40 -24.92 -2.16
CA SER A 1136 28.11 -25.02 -2.85
C SER A 1136 27.13 -23.91 -2.41
N HIS A 1137 26.32 -23.41 -3.33
CA HIS A 1137 25.32 -22.36 -3.10
C HIS A 1137 24.03 -22.89 -2.45
N ASP A 1138 24.17 -23.76 -1.45
CA ASP A 1138 23.04 -24.39 -0.76
C ASP A 1138 22.46 -23.44 0.31
N LEU A 1139 21.36 -23.82 0.97
CA LEU A 1139 20.72 -23.01 2.02
C LEU A 1139 21.70 -22.56 3.12
N ASN A 1140 22.69 -23.39 3.45
CA ASN A 1140 23.73 -23.03 4.42
C ASN A 1140 24.65 -21.90 3.92
N PHE A 1141 24.95 -21.86 2.62
CA PHE A 1141 25.69 -20.75 2.00
C PHE A 1141 24.87 -19.46 2.08
N ILE A 1142 23.57 -19.52 1.78
CA ILE A 1142 22.68 -18.35 1.83
C ILE A 1142 22.59 -17.79 3.25
N HIS A 1143 22.34 -18.64 4.25
CA HIS A 1143 22.27 -18.22 5.65
C HIS A 1143 23.60 -17.65 6.17
N CYS A 1144 24.74 -18.22 5.76
CA CYS A 1144 26.06 -17.69 6.12
C CYS A 1144 26.32 -16.34 5.43
N PHE A 1145 25.97 -16.20 4.15
CA PHE A 1145 26.12 -14.96 3.39
C PHE A 1145 25.30 -13.81 4.00
N GLU A 1146 24.04 -14.06 4.37
CA GLU A 1146 23.19 -13.09 5.06
C GLU A 1146 23.79 -12.67 6.42
N SER A 1147 24.27 -13.65 7.19
CA SER A 1147 24.90 -13.39 8.49
C SER A 1147 26.17 -12.53 8.37
N VAL A 1148 26.96 -12.74 7.32
CA VAL A 1148 28.17 -11.95 7.02
C VAL A 1148 27.80 -10.52 6.63
N ILE A 1149 26.76 -10.33 5.83
CA ILE A 1149 26.25 -8.99 5.47
C ILE A 1149 25.83 -8.25 6.73
N VAL A 1150 24.95 -8.84 7.54
CA VAL A 1150 24.42 -8.21 8.76
C VAL A 1150 25.55 -7.82 9.71
N LYS A 1151 26.57 -8.68 9.86
CA LYS A 1151 27.72 -8.39 10.71
C LYS A 1151 28.49 -7.12 10.30
N PHE A 1152 28.70 -6.92 9.00
CA PHE A 1152 29.58 -5.86 8.48
C PHE A 1152 28.84 -4.64 7.91
N MET A 1153 27.50 -4.61 8.03
CA MET A 1153 26.68 -3.53 7.49
C MET A 1153 26.95 -2.18 8.18
N ASP A 1154 27.10 -2.18 9.50
CA ASP A 1154 27.36 -0.96 10.28
C ASP A 1154 28.76 -0.39 9.97
N GLU A 1155 29.79 -1.24 9.88
CA GLU A 1155 31.13 -0.80 9.46
C GLU A 1155 31.13 -0.27 8.02
N LYS A 1156 30.34 -0.87 7.12
CA LYS A 1156 30.18 -0.40 5.75
C LYS A 1156 29.48 0.97 5.68
N GLU A 1157 28.43 1.22 6.45
CA GLU A 1157 27.78 2.54 6.49
C GLU A 1157 28.70 3.62 7.08
N LEU A 1158 29.47 3.27 8.12
CA LEU A 1158 30.49 4.17 8.66
C LEU A 1158 31.59 4.47 7.62
N PHE A 1159 32.03 3.46 6.89
CA PHE A 1159 33.00 3.60 5.80
C PHE A 1159 32.48 4.49 4.68
N LEU A 1160 31.23 4.32 4.26
CA LEU A 1160 30.57 5.15 3.24
C LEU A 1160 30.55 6.64 3.58
N SER A 1161 30.42 6.99 4.87
CA SER A 1161 30.42 8.38 5.31
C SER A 1161 31.80 9.07 5.23
N LYS A 1162 32.89 8.28 5.15
CA LYS A 1162 34.27 8.78 5.22
C LYS A 1162 35.09 8.52 3.96
N PHE A 1163 34.66 7.59 3.11
CA PHE A 1163 35.41 7.19 1.93
C PHE A 1163 35.30 8.21 0.80
N SER A 1164 36.44 8.55 0.20
CA SER A 1164 36.49 9.40 -0.99
C SER A 1164 37.64 8.97 -1.89
N PHE A 1165 37.42 9.01 -3.20
CA PHE A 1165 38.47 8.85 -4.21
C PHE A 1165 39.34 10.11 -4.36
N ARG A 1166 39.04 11.22 -3.67
CA ARG A 1166 39.81 12.49 -3.78
C ARG A 1166 41.25 12.41 -3.26
N TYR A 1167 41.58 11.41 -2.46
CA TYR A 1167 42.94 11.18 -1.95
C TYR A 1167 43.77 10.25 -2.87
N TYR A 1168 43.25 9.93 -4.06
CA TYR A 1168 43.89 9.13 -5.09
C TYR A 1168 44.33 9.97 -6.31
#